data_AF-A0A3B0RM64-F1
#
_entry.id   AF-A0A3B0RM64-F1
#
_cell.length_a   1.000
_cell.length_b   1.000
_cell.length_c   1.000
_cell.angle_alpha   90.00
_cell.angle_beta   90.00
_cell.angle_gamma   90.00
#
_symmetry.space_group_name_H-M   'P 1'
#
loop_
_entity.id
_entity.type
_entity.pdbx_description
1 polymer ?
#
loop_
_entity_poly.entity_id
_entity_poly.type
_entity_poly.pdbx_seq_one_letter_code
_entity_poly.pdbx_strand_id
1 'polypeptide(L)'
;TPPLWIDSGGVDPLLDLFVSDVTVEAWVQTSLAGVNGIQPIFSTGGELGGGGFSVYISGGFVVAQVSYSDEGTTYLNDFLSAQVDINDGLAHHVVVTRDDSDVRLYVDGVEVASTATSGPVVYAREVSPLIDENALVLGQAIFGDGGNGELDGRIDEVAVYDYALPASTIATHFMAGSAAPVGEIILSTDTIELPAIELSFDLQRLRVVDAFGQPVKDALIEFSSPDVFCYSVSAISSFLGSEPCKTDASGQAFFTYTGSGVAGTTDSLVITATLPPDNGQVTATVNLVFYEPINLAGLGDSYSSGQSVAFQYGECKRSTNAYSVQFRPPGYLQRISAYGPPSPGNPGFVFPACAGAKAENINQVGQDAQPIPQLDIPGVDALINMTAFTIGGNDLDWPQVIKDCSLKGDCSNNVNSETGLTLQAETELKIAKLGTDLGTVYADIANELAPDAAVFVIGYPYLLPAQKPNDCGGNSRINKAFNNDEFRMFRDLVEQMDATVARSAAAAGFHYISVLDVFEGHEACGQLDDWLGGIEFTVLTFGKPRATDPAFHPNRNGQDAYRRALEDHIAGDLATGDLSTRTSSGLPQNPTPMVQASAQQAFSTQDVPSLPSRGDLTLTSEGECPAFIQIGGPLELAGSGFQPGATVTAVLVSPEDLFPETSLGTFTADVAGDVDIAIVIPTDFPDGALFGVKAYGTGAEGEVRILSLIGEAFAVEPPCTQTDDVSSLPGETILIDVTSNDSPGAVPLDLSTLTVEVDPMFGVATVDATTGTILYAAPSDWLGEDRFLYTVCNENGNCSLGEVLIDIDVVCTITGTEGDDLLIGTDGDDVICGLGGRDQIDAKGGNDIIVGGSGADHILAGPGDDYVIAGNGDDIVDGGSGADTIYGGEGLDVIAGRRGDDTIVGGPGNDSIKGGKGHDNISGGDGDDTIYGNSGDDTISGDAGNDTLLGGRNSDTIYGGDGADTITGGSGDDIIDAGAGDDVVAGENGDDTIVGGPGNDSIKGGKGHDDISGGDGDDTIYGNSGNDTISGDAGNDTLLGGRNSDTIYGGDGADTITGGSGDDIIDAGAGDDVVEGKNGDDTIVGGPGNDSIKGGKGHDDISGGDGDDMLKGNRGSDVVSGDAGDDSLWGNGGDDVLDGGLGSDVADGGGGIDQCTAEVTIRCE
;
A
#
# COMPACT_ATOMS: atom_id res chain seq x y z
N THR A 1 -38.73 -10.19 21.28
CA THR A 1 -38.42 -8.80 20.92
C THR A 1 -36.94 -8.63 21.18
N PRO A 2 -36.12 -8.35 20.16
CA PRO A 2 -34.70 -8.18 20.37
C PRO A 2 -34.46 -6.89 21.18
N PRO A 3 -33.46 -6.87 22.05
CA PRO A 3 -32.97 -5.66 22.71
C PRO A 3 -32.64 -4.59 21.65
N LEU A 4 -32.84 -3.31 21.97
CA LEU A 4 -32.24 -2.24 21.17
C LEU A 4 -30.75 -2.23 21.51
N TRP A 5 -29.98 -3.01 20.77
CA TRP A 5 -28.53 -2.96 20.79
C TRP A 5 -28.10 -1.78 19.94
N ILE A 6 -27.37 -0.84 20.53
CA ILE A 6 -26.57 0.09 19.73
C ILE A 6 -25.29 -0.68 19.39
N ASP A 7 -25.32 -1.44 18.29
CA ASP A 7 -24.14 -2.08 17.72
C ASP A 7 -23.27 -1.00 17.05
N SER A 8 -22.02 -0.90 17.49
CA SER A 8 -21.05 0.06 16.99
C SER A 8 -20.20 -0.47 15.83
N GLY A 9 -20.61 -1.54 15.15
CA GLY A 9 -20.00 -1.95 13.88
C GLY A 9 -18.64 -2.61 14.03
N GLY A 10 -18.54 -3.64 14.89
CA GLY A 10 -17.42 -4.59 14.87
C GLY A 10 -16.07 -4.11 15.43
N VAL A 11 -15.94 -2.84 15.81
CA VAL A 11 -14.81 -2.29 16.57
C VAL A 11 -15.35 -1.84 17.92
N ASP A 12 -14.64 -2.12 19.01
CA ASP A 12 -15.05 -1.94 20.41
C ASP A 12 -14.78 -0.49 20.92
N PRO A 13 -15.70 0.48 20.78
CA PRO A 13 -15.48 1.88 21.14
C PRO A 13 -16.09 2.18 22.52
N LEU A 14 -16.79 1.21 23.11
CA LEU A 14 -17.36 1.25 24.45
C LEU A 14 -16.32 0.79 25.49
N LEU A 15 -15.27 0.06 25.09
CA LEU A 15 -14.15 -0.30 25.95
C LEU A 15 -13.36 0.93 26.43
N ASP A 16 -13.20 1.96 25.58
CA ASP A 16 -12.40 3.16 25.89
C ASP A 16 -13.21 4.27 26.61
N LEU A 17 -14.53 4.25 26.50
CA LEU A 17 -15.41 5.32 27.01
C LEU A 17 -15.50 5.38 28.54
N PHE A 18 -15.04 4.33 29.24
CA PHE A 18 -15.21 4.21 30.71
C PHE A 18 -13.91 4.05 31.50
N VAL A 19 -12.77 4.24 30.82
CA VAL A 19 -11.45 4.45 31.47
C VAL A 19 -11.12 5.94 31.60
N SER A 20 -11.95 6.83 31.01
CA SER A 20 -11.86 8.29 31.04
C SER A 20 -13.06 8.95 31.72
N ASP A 21 -13.03 10.28 31.81
CA ASP A 21 -14.19 11.10 32.15
C ASP A 21 -15.39 10.76 31.24
N VAL A 22 -16.60 10.70 31.80
CA VAL A 22 -17.79 10.32 31.03
C VAL A 22 -19.06 10.92 31.62
N THR A 23 -20.03 11.24 30.78
CA THR A 23 -21.38 11.65 31.20
C THR A 23 -22.44 10.91 30.42
N VAL A 24 -23.42 10.33 31.11
CA VAL A 24 -24.63 9.77 30.51
C VAL A 24 -25.82 10.55 31.01
N GLU A 25 -26.63 11.09 30.10
CA GLU A 25 -27.90 11.73 30.43
C GLU A 25 -29.06 11.11 29.67
N ALA A 26 -30.23 11.13 30.30
CA ALA A 26 -31.47 10.70 29.69
C ALA A 26 -32.66 11.40 30.35
N TRP A 27 -33.73 11.61 29.60
CA TRP A 27 -35.05 11.94 30.16
C TRP A 27 -35.81 10.65 30.44
N VAL A 28 -36.32 10.48 31.66
CA VAL A 28 -37.07 9.29 32.06
C VAL A 28 -38.45 9.66 32.58
N GLN A 29 -39.47 8.90 32.17
CA GLN A 29 -40.84 9.03 32.68
C GLN A 29 -41.37 7.64 33.02
N THR A 30 -41.54 7.32 34.30
CA THR A 30 -42.12 6.04 34.75
C THR A 30 -43.62 6.16 35.01
N SER A 31 -44.40 5.12 34.71
CA SER A 31 -45.81 5.01 35.07
C SER A 31 -46.06 4.31 36.42
N LEU A 32 -45.00 3.79 37.07
CA LEU A 32 -45.09 2.95 38.27
C LEU A 32 -43.93 3.17 39.28
N ALA A 33 -43.55 4.43 39.56
CA ALA A 33 -42.49 4.79 40.50
C ALA A 33 -42.66 4.15 41.89
N GLY A 34 -43.91 3.94 42.35
CA GLY A 34 -44.23 3.46 43.69
C GLY A 34 -44.31 1.94 43.89
N VAL A 35 -44.00 1.10 42.89
CA VAL A 35 -44.17 -0.36 42.97
C VAL A 35 -42.91 -1.05 43.52
N ASN A 36 -43.07 -2.12 44.31
CA ASN A 36 -41.95 -2.91 44.82
C ASN A 36 -41.27 -3.70 43.68
N GLY A 37 -40.14 -3.19 43.19
CA GLY A 37 -39.29 -3.78 42.15
C GLY A 37 -38.19 -2.79 41.74
N ILE A 38 -37.17 -3.27 41.01
CA ILE A 38 -36.14 -2.43 40.39
C ILE A 38 -36.54 -2.18 38.93
N GLN A 39 -36.64 -0.92 38.53
CA GLN A 39 -36.89 -0.51 37.15
C GLN A 39 -35.61 0.14 36.56
N PRO A 40 -34.85 -0.56 35.72
CA PRO A 40 -33.59 -0.05 35.17
C PRO A 40 -33.83 1.11 34.19
N ILE A 41 -33.06 2.18 34.32
CA ILE A 41 -33.06 3.29 33.35
C ILE A 41 -31.98 3.02 32.30
N PHE A 42 -30.73 2.85 32.74
CA PHE A 42 -29.62 2.40 31.88
C PHE A 42 -28.52 1.66 32.65
N SER A 43 -27.82 0.74 32.00
CA SER A 43 -26.77 -0.11 32.60
C SER A 43 -25.71 -0.54 31.59
N THR A 44 -24.48 -0.75 32.04
CA THR A 44 -23.39 -1.35 31.25
C THR A 44 -23.01 -2.70 31.85
N GLY A 45 -23.19 -3.78 31.08
CA GLY A 45 -22.88 -5.15 31.48
C GLY A 45 -24.07 -5.92 32.08
N GLY A 46 -24.30 -7.13 31.56
CA GLY A 46 -25.43 -7.98 31.91
C GLY A 46 -25.25 -8.72 33.23
N GLU A 47 -25.55 -8.05 34.34
CA GLU A 47 -26.23 -8.56 35.55
C GLU A 47 -26.12 -7.51 36.67
N LEU A 48 -27.22 -7.15 37.34
CA LEU A 48 -27.15 -6.23 38.49
C LEU A 48 -26.32 -6.86 39.64
N GLY A 49 -25.03 -6.48 39.71
CA GLY A 49 -24.04 -7.03 40.64
C GLY A 49 -22.77 -7.61 39.99
N GLY A 50 -22.74 -7.74 38.65
CA GLY A 50 -21.52 -7.86 37.86
C GLY A 50 -20.82 -6.51 37.73
N GLY A 51 -19.50 -6.49 37.49
CA GLY A 51 -18.73 -5.25 37.37
C GLY A 51 -19.32 -4.29 36.31
N GLY A 52 -19.44 -2.99 36.63
CA GLY A 52 -20.04 -1.98 35.76
C GLY A 52 -20.79 -0.86 36.51
N PHE A 53 -21.47 0.04 35.76
CA PHE A 53 -22.35 1.08 36.33
C PHE A 53 -23.82 0.85 35.94
N SER A 54 -24.74 1.17 36.84
CA SER A 54 -26.18 0.98 36.60
C SER A 54 -27.01 2.06 37.30
N VAL A 55 -27.99 2.61 36.57
CA VAL A 55 -28.94 3.59 37.11
C VAL A 55 -30.35 3.04 36.98
N TYR A 56 -31.07 3.01 38.10
CA TYR A 56 -32.39 2.38 38.17
C TYR A 56 -33.29 3.04 39.20
N ILE A 57 -34.59 2.85 39.07
CA ILE A 57 -35.62 3.29 40.02
C ILE A 57 -35.92 2.12 40.96
N SER A 58 -35.86 2.36 42.27
CA SER A 58 -36.22 1.34 43.26
C SER A 58 -36.97 1.98 44.42
N GLY A 59 -38.22 1.55 44.62
CA GLY A 59 -39.05 2.02 45.74
C GLY A 59 -39.36 3.52 45.71
N GLY A 60 -39.52 4.11 44.53
CA GLY A 60 -39.84 5.53 44.33
C GLY A 60 -38.65 6.46 44.14
N PHE A 61 -37.42 5.93 44.18
CA PHE A 61 -36.19 6.72 44.13
C PHE A 61 -35.28 6.31 42.97
N VAL A 62 -34.59 7.29 42.37
CA VAL A 62 -33.49 7.04 41.43
C VAL A 62 -32.23 6.62 42.21
N VAL A 63 -31.63 5.51 41.83
CA VAL A 63 -30.44 4.93 42.46
C VAL A 63 -29.37 4.73 41.39
N ALA A 64 -28.16 5.22 41.65
CA ALA A 64 -26.97 4.91 40.85
C ALA A 64 -26.08 3.93 41.64
N GLN A 65 -25.64 2.88 40.96
CA GLN A 65 -24.79 1.84 41.53
C GLN A 65 -23.54 1.67 40.67
N VAL A 66 -22.40 1.55 41.35
CA VAL A 66 -21.13 1.16 40.74
C VAL A 66 -20.65 -0.10 41.45
N SER A 67 -20.36 -1.16 40.68
CA SER A 67 -19.96 -2.46 41.23
C SER A 67 -18.58 -2.88 40.71
N TYR A 68 -17.79 -3.51 41.58
CA TYR A 68 -16.45 -4.05 41.25
C TYR A 68 -16.46 -5.58 41.36
N SER A 69 -15.87 -6.29 40.39
CA SER A 69 -15.66 -7.74 40.49
C SER A 69 -14.35 -8.18 39.86
N ASP A 70 -13.57 -8.99 40.57
CA ASP A 70 -12.35 -9.63 40.09
C ASP A 70 -12.44 -11.14 40.41
N GLU A 71 -12.11 -11.99 39.45
CA GLU A 71 -12.09 -13.47 39.55
C GLU A 71 -13.24 -14.13 40.36
N GLY A 72 -14.50 -13.85 40.00
CA GLY A 72 -15.65 -14.59 40.54
C GLY A 72 -15.96 -14.39 42.03
N THR A 73 -15.41 -13.35 42.67
CA THR A 73 -15.83 -12.92 44.02
C THR A 73 -16.09 -11.42 44.07
N THR A 74 -17.32 -11.02 44.41
CA THR A 74 -17.75 -9.62 44.48
C THR A 74 -17.15 -8.95 45.72
N TYR A 75 -16.28 -7.96 45.53
CA TYR A 75 -15.63 -7.20 46.60
C TYR A 75 -16.04 -5.72 46.48
N LEU A 76 -17.01 -5.32 47.32
CA LEU A 76 -17.56 -3.97 47.50
C LEU A 76 -18.52 -3.47 46.41
N ASN A 77 -19.73 -3.09 46.85
CA ASN A 77 -20.67 -2.27 46.11
C ASN A 77 -20.61 -0.87 46.73
N ASP A 78 -20.07 0.11 46.02
CA ASP A 78 -20.26 1.51 46.42
C ASP A 78 -21.60 1.98 45.83
N PHE A 79 -22.57 2.20 46.72
CA PHE A 79 -23.90 2.69 46.35
C PHE A 79 -23.90 4.22 46.39
N LEU A 80 -24.05 4.85 45.23
CA LEU A 80 -24.35 6.28 45.13
C LEU A 80 -25.88 6.46 45.14
N SER A 81 -26.49 6.41 46.34
CA SER A 81 -27.94 6.58 46.46
C SER A 81 -28.30 8.03 46.81
N ALA A 82 -29.00 8.72 45.90
CA ALA A 82 -29.76 9.93 46.23
C ALA A 82 -31.25 9.59 46.30
N GLN A 83 -31.90 9.78 47.44
CA GLN A 83 -33.35 9.63 47.51
C GLN A 83 -34.04 10.86 46.90
N VAL A 84 -34.23 10.85 45.59
CA VAL A 84 -35.07 11.80 44.85
C VAL A 84 -36.39 11.13 44.51
N ASP A 85 -37.48 11.61 45.12
CA ASP A 85 -38.83 11.13 44.78
C ASP A 85 -39.15 11.50 43.32
N ILE A 86 -39.40 10.50 42.49
CA ILE A 86 -39.94 10.71 41.14
C ILE A 86 -41.45 10.44 41.14
N ASN A 87 -42.22 11.24 40.43
CA ASN A 87 -43.67 11.10 40.38
C ASN A 87 -44.11 10.34 39.14
N ASP A 88 -45.09 9.44 39.30
CA ASP A 88 -45.71 8.72 38.18
C ASP A 88 -46.17 9.69 37.09
N GLY A 89 -45.72 9.45 35.86
CA GLY A 89 -46.13 10.20 34.68
C GLY A 89 -45.50 11.58 34.52
N LEU A 90 -44.46 11.94 35.28
CA LEU A 90 -43.63 13.13 35.00
C LEU A 90 -42.27 12.72 34.42
N ALA A 91 -41.80 13.47 33.42
CA ALA A 91 -40.47 13.32 32.86
C ALA A 91 -39.44 13.99 33.77
N HIS A 92 -38.36 13.28 34.07
CA HIS A 92 -37.25 13.72 34.89
C HIS A 92 -35.94 13.60 34.09
N HIS A 93 -35.08 14.61 34.16
CA HIS A 93 -33.77 14.59 33.50
C HIS A 93 -32.74 13.98 34.44
N VAL A 94 -32.23 12.80 34.12
CA VAL A 94 -31.30 12.04 34.95
C VAL A 94 -29.93 12.03 34.29
N VAL A 95 -28.91 12.53 34.99
CA VAL A 95 -27.54 12.60 34.48
C VAL A 95 -26.57 11.98 35.47
N VAL A 96 -25.72 11.08 35.00
CA VAL A 96 -24.56 10.58 35.76
C VAL A 96 -23.30 11.05 35.07
N THR A 97 -22.43 11.72 35.81
CA THR A 97 -21.12 12.15 35.31
C THR A 97 -20.03 11.61 36.21
N ARG A 98 -18.91 11.21 35.61
CA ARG A 98 -17.70 10.76 36.29
C ARG A 98 -16.53 11.55 35.78
N ASP A 99 -15.69 12.01 36.70
CA ASP A 99 -14.34 12.45 36.41
C ASP A 99 -13.30 11.55 37.09
N ASP A 100 -12.01 11.79 36.83
CA ASP A 100 -10.86 11.09 37.44
C ASP A 100 -10.90 10.94 38.98
N SER A 101 -11.75 11.69 39.69
CA SER A 101 -11.82 11.74 41.15
C SER A 101 -13.19 11.42 41.78
N ASP A 102 -14.30 11.73 41.10
CA ASP A 102 -15.65 11.65 41.65
C ASP A 102 -16.67 11.07 40.66
N VAL A 103 -17.68 10.36 41.19
CA VAL A 103 -18.93 10.04 40.48
C VAL A 103 -20.05 10.90 41.05
N ARG A 104 -20.80 11.59 40.17
CA ARG A 104 -21.87 12.52 40.54
C ARG A 104 -23.17 12.19 39.79
N LEU A 105 -24.29 12.24 40.51
CA LEU A 105 -25.64 12.04 39.98
C LEU A 105 -26.41 13.36 40.06
N TYR A 106 -27.01 13.76 38.96
CA TYR A 106 -27.92 14.90 38.84
C TYR A 106 -29.32 14.41 38.46
N VAL A 107 -30.34 15.03 39.07
CA VAL A 107 -31.74 14.85 38.67
C VAL A 107 -32.35 16.25 38.52
N ASP A 108 -33.00 16.50 37.39
CA ASP A 108 -33.62 17.77 37.02
C ASP A 108 -32.65 18.96 37.13
N GLY A 109 -31.42 18.76 36.62
CA GLY A 109 -30.36 19.77 36.61
C GLY A 109 -29.72 20.06 37.98
N VAL A 110 -30.08 19.33 39.03
CA VAL A 110 -29.56 19.51 40.40
C VAL A 110 -28.70 18.31 40.80
N GLU A 111 -27.52 18.53 41.36
CA GLU A 111 -26.69 17.45 41.93
C GLU A 111 -27.38 16.87 43.17
N VAL A 112 -27.64 15.56 43.16
CA VAL A 112 -28.40 14.88 44.21
C VAL A 112 -27.55 13.86 44.98
N ALA A 113 -26.42 13.39 44.41
CA ALA A 113 -25.40 12.65 45.13
C ALA A 113 -24.02 12.74 44.47
N SER A 114 -22.96 12.60 45.27
CA SER A 114 -21.58 12.44 44.81
C SER A 114 -20.75 11.52 45.74
N THR A 115 -19.78 10.78 45.18
CA THR A 115 -18.81 9.96 45.92
C THR A 115 -17.38 10.23 45.46
N ALA A 116 -16.45 10.39 46.41
CA ALA A 116 -15.02 10.32 46.16
C ALA A 116 -14.58 8.86 46.20
N THR A 117 -14.31 8.26 45.04
CA THR A 117 -13.77 6.89 44.97
C THR A 117 -12.24 6.95 44.86
N SER A 118 -11.53 6.06 45.55
CA SER A 118 -10.06 6.08 45.66
C SER A 118 -9.40 4.84 45.05
N GLY A 119 -9.80 4.47 43.82
CA GLY A 119 -9.13 3.40 43.07
C GLY A 119 -9.55 3.32 41.60
N PRO A 120 -8.68 2.79 40.71
CA PRO A 120 -9.03 2.53 39.32
C PRO A 120 -10.03 1.37 39.21
N VAL A 121 -10.97 1.49 38.27
CA VAL A 121 -11.88 0.40 37.89
C VAL A 121 -11.07 -0.65 37.13
N VAL A 122 -11.04 -1.90 37.61
CA VAL A 122 -10.48 -3.06 36.90
C VAL A 122 -11.65 -3.99 36.56
N TYR A 123 -11.76 -4.42 35.30
CA TYR A 123 -12.84 -5.28 34.84
C TYR A 123 -12.73 -6.73 35.32
N ALA A 124 -13.91 -7.36 35.40
CA ALA A 124 -14.12 -8.78 35.61
C ALA A 124 -13.51 -9.58 34.45
N ARG A 125 -12.79 -10.65 34.78
CA ARG A 125 -12.35 -11.64 33.80
C ARG A 125 -13.27 -12.86 33.87
N GLU A 126 -13.83 -13.25 32.71
CA GLU A 126 -14.56 -14.49 32.38
C GLU A 126 -15.76 -14.86 33.27
N VAL A 127 -17.00 -14.52 32.87
CA VAL A 127 -18.20 -15.29 33.26
C VAL A 127 -19.28 -15.34 32.15
N SER A 128 -19.34 -16.48 31.47
CA SER A 128 -20.46 -17.06 30.69
C SER A 128 -20.76 -16.59 29.24
N PRO A 129 -20.90 -17.53 28.27
CA PRO A 129 -20.93 -17.28 26.83
C PRO A 129 -22.34 -16.98 26.26
N LEU A 130 -23.19 -16.22 26.95
CA LEU A 130 -24.62 -16.09 26.57
C LEU A 130 -25.13 -14.66 26.31
N ILE A 131 -24.30 -13.62 26.41
CA ILE A 131 -24.68 -12.22 26.13
C ILE A 131 -23.41 -11.49 25.64
N ASP A 132 -23.49 -10.69 24.57
CA ASP A 132 -22.38 -9.79 24.18
C ASP A 132 -22.07 -8.82 25.33
N GLU A 133 -20.82 -8.88 25.82
CA GLU A 133 -20.47 -8.46 27.19
C GLU A 133 -20.52 -6.95 27.43
N ASN A 134 -20.71 -6.08 26.44
CA ASN A 134 -20.38 -4.65 26.55
C ASN A 134 -21.42 -3.64 26.02
N ALA A 135 -22.71 -3.99 25.94
CA ALA A 135 -23.73 -3.03 25.48
C ALA A 135 -24.25 -2.09 26.58
N LEU A 136 -24.50 -0.81 26.22
CA LEU A 136 -25.34 0.10 27.01
C LEU A 136 -26.79 -0.32 26.85
N VAL A 137 -27.39 -0.86 27.90
CA VAL A 137 -28.77 -1.33 27.89
C VAL A 137 -29.68 -0.24 28.44
N LEU A 138 -30.72 0.13 27.69
CA LEU A 138 -31.74 1.10 28.10
C LEU A 138 -33.02 0.38 28.51
N GLY A 139 -33.59 0.73 29.66
CA GLY A 139 -34.92 0.27 30.09
C GLY A 139 -35.03 -1.21 30.50
N GLN A 140 -33.96 -2.01 30.43
CA GLN A 140 -33.95 -3.43 30.82
C GLN A 140 -32.65 -3.84 31.55
N ALA A 141 -32.72 -4.83 32.45
CA ALA A 141 -31.56 -5.46 33.10
C ALA A 141 -31.85 -6.92 33.47
N ILE A 142 -30.81 -7.78 33.42
CA ILE A 142 -30.89 -9.21 33.76
C ILE A 142 -30.43 -9.40 35.22
N PHE A 143 -31.10 -10.25 36.00
CA PHE A 143 -30.68 -10.65 37.34
C PHE A 143 -30.11 -12.06 37.31
N GLY A 144 -29.00 -12.33 38.04
CA GLY A 144 -28.33 -13.64 38.08
C GLY A 144 -29.13 -14.83 38.61
N ASP A 145 -30.38 -14.61 38.99
CA ASP A 145 -31.33 -15.66 39.34
C ASP A 145 -32.44 -15.87 38.27
N GLY A 146 -32.30 -15.26 37.07
CA GLY A 146 -33.22 -15.44 35.93
C GLY A 146 -34.50 -14.60 35.97
N GLY A 147 -34.48 -13.44 36.64
CA GLY A 147 -35.51 -12.41 36.51
C GLY A 147 -35.05 -11.32 35.55
N ASN A 148 -35.97 -10.74 34.77
CA ASN A 148 -35.72 -9.53 33.97
C ASN A 148 -36.40 -8.34 34.68
N GLY A 149 -35.65 -7.28 34.95
CA GLY A 149 -36.22 -5.98 35.35
C GLY A 149 -36.47 -5.15 34.10
N GLU A 150 -37.66 -4.54 33.99
CA GLU A 150 -38.06 -3.70 32.85
C GLU A 150 -38.64 -2.39 33.36
N LEU A 151 -38.26 -1.29 32.73
CA LEU A 151 -38.83 0.03 32.98
C LEU A 151 -40.25 0.07 32.42
N ASP A 152 -41.24 0.25 33.29
CA ASP A 152 -42.59 0.60 32.85
C ASP A 152 -42.67 2.13 32.69
N GLY A 153 -42.25 2.61 31.52
CA GLY A 153 -42.05 4.02 31.28
C GLY A 153 -41.41 4.33 29.93
N ARG A 154 -41.05 5.61 29.74
CA ARG A 154 -40.41 6.15 28.56
C ARG A 154 -39.02 6.67 28.88
N ILE A 155 -38.08 6.46 27.97
CA ILE A 155 -36.75 7.09 27.96
C ILE A 155 -36.65 7.91 26.68
N ASP A 156 -36.23 9.16 26.78
CA ASP A 156 -36.03 10.09 25.66
C ASP A 156 -34.68 10.81 25.76
N GLU A 157 -34.18 11.30 24.62
CA GLU A 157 -32.98 12.16 24.53
C GLU A 157 -31.79 11.61 25.33
N VAL A 158 -31.44 10.34 25.08
CA VAL A 158 -30.25 9.73 25.68
C VAL A 158 -29.02 10.28 24.98
N ALA A 159 -28.10 10.84 25.77
CA ALA A 159 -26.81 11.28 25.28
C ALA A 159 -25.68 10.73 26.17
N VAL A 160 -24.60 10.33 25.51
CA VAL A 160 -23.36 9.88 26.14
C VAL A 160 -22.26 10.80 25.68
N TYR A 161 -21.50 11.33 26.64
CA TYR A 161 -20.36 12.20 26.42
C TYR A 161 -19.12 11.48 26.95
N ASP A 162 -18.06 11.44 26.17
CA ASP A 162 -16.73 10.91 26.53
C ASP A 162 -15.91 11.89 27.39
N TYR A 163 -16.60 12.80 28.09
CA TYR A 163 -16.03 13.73 29.06
C TYR A 163 -17.05 14.08 30.17
N ALA A 164 -16.57 14.64 31.28
CA ALA A 164 -17.39 15.03 32.41
C ALA A 164 -18.05 16.39 32.17
N LEU A 165 -19.38 16.43 32.04
CA LEU A 165 -20.10 17.68 31.85
C LEU A 165 -20.04 18.55 33.13
N PRO A 166 -19.68 19.84 33.02
CA PRO A 166 -19.79 20.76 34.13
C PRO A 166 -21.25 20.91 34.59
N ALA A 167 -21.48 21.06 35.91
CA ALA A 167 -22.82 21.24 36.48
C ALA A 167 -23.62 22.39 35.84
N SER A 168 -22.95 23.46 35.38
CA SER A 168 -23.59 24.56 34.66
C SER A 168 -24.18 24.14 33.30
N THR A 169 -23.52 23.22 32.61
CA THR A 169 -23.95 22.70 31.31
C THR A 169 -25.14 21.75 31.51
N ILE A 170 -25.06 20.85 32.50
CA ILE A 170 -26.15 19.95 32.88
C ILE A 170 -27.42 20.74 33.26
N ALA A 171 -27.28 21.82 34.04
CA ALA A 171 -28.40 22.69 34.37
C ALA A 171 -28.99 23.41 33.14
N THR A 172 -28.17 23.66 32.11
CA THR A 172 -28.61 24.26 30.85
C THR A 172 -29.37 23.24 29.99
N HIS A 173 -28.91 21.99 29.94
CA HIS A 173 -29.58 20.88 29.25
C HIS A 173 -30.98 20.64 29.84
N PHE A 174 -31.10 20.62 31.18
CA PHE A 174 -32.39 20.54 31.86
C PHE A 174 -33.34 21.69 31.49
N MET A 175 -32.84 22.93 31.46
CA MET A 175 -33.66 24.11 31.15
C MET A 175 -34.12 24.14 29.69
N ALA A 176 -33.31 23.60 28.77
CA ALA A 176 -33.64 23.48 27.36
C ALA A 176 -34.77 22.45 27.09
N GLY A 177 -34.83 21.35 27.86
CA GLY A 177 -35.86 20.30 27.71
C GLY A 177 -37.21 20.55 28.40
N SER A 178 -37.45 21.73 29.02
CA SER A 178 -38.71 22.02 29.74
C SER A 178 -39.95 22.28 28.86
N ALA A 179 -39.81 22.22 27.53
CA ALA A 179 -40.92 22.15 26.60
C ALA A 179 -41.20 20.68 26.26
N ALA A 180 -42.25 20.10 26.84
CA ALA A 180 -42.66 18.71 26.60
C ALA A 180 -42.59 18.34 25.08
N PRO A 181 -41.67 17.45 24.66
CA PRO A 181 -41.43 17.21 23.22
C PRO A 181 -42.39 16.18 22.60
N VAL A 182 -42.76 16.47 21.35
CA VAL A 182 -43.50 15.60 20.43
C VAL A 182 -42.49 14.99 19.46
N GLY A 183 -42.12 13.74 19.71
CA GLY A 183 -41.36 12.88 18.81
C GLY A 183 -41.58 11.46 19.29
N GLU A 184 -42.24 10.63 18.48
CA GLU A 184 -42.75 9.31 18.87
C GLU A 184 -41.75 8.24 18.42
N ILE A 185 -41.23 7.40 19.33
CA ILE A 185 -40.70 6.08 18.95
C ILE A 185 -41.86 5.10 19.12
N ILE A 186 -42.62 4.87 18.05
CA ILE A 186 -43.57 3.75 18.00
C ILE A 186 -42.83 2.53 17.45
N LEU A 187 -42.64 1.51 18.28
CA LEU A 187 -42.09 0.24 17.84
C LEU A 187 -43.15 -0.55 17.04
N SER A 188 -43.05 -0.54 15.70
CA SER A 188 -43.78 -1.47 14.81
C SER A 188 -42.93 -1.90 13.61
N THR A 189 -43.31 -3.01 12.96
CA THR A 189 -42.41 -4.12 12.59
C THR A 189 -41.65 -4.11 11.27
N ASP A 190 -41.73 -3.13 10.37
CA ASP A 190 -41.08 -3.27 9.06
C ASP A 190 -40.45 -1.96 8.57
N THR A 191 -39.26 -2.06 7.96
CA THR A 191 -38.37 -1.04 7.34
C THR A 191 -37.54 -0.11 8.25
N ILE A 192 -36.22 -0.15 8.08
CA ILE A 192 -35.24 0.84 8.61
C ILE A 192 -35.00 1.86 7.50
N GLU A 193 -35.54 3.07 7.65
CA GLU A 193 -35.05 4.27 6.95
C GLU A 193 -34.03 4.97 7.86
N LEU A 194 -32.83 5.23 7.35
CA LEU A 194 -31.82 6.04 8.05
C LEU A 194 -32.32 7.50 8.16
N PRO A 195 -32.14 8.18 9.30
CA PRO A 195 -32.62 9.55 9.46
C PRO A 195 -31.81 10.53 8.60
N ALA A 196 -32.52 11.43 7.92
CA ALA A 196 -31.96 12.56 7.20
C ALA A 196 -31.12 13.46 8.14
N ILE A 197 -29.98 13.94 7.64
CA ILE A 197 -29.08 14.85 8.37
C ILE A 197 -29.65 16.28 8.30
N GLU A 198 -29.96 16.88 9.45
CA GLU A 198 -30.29 18.31 9.57
C GLU A 198 -29.02 19.17 9.71
N LEU A 199 -28.85 20.16 8.84
CA LEU A 199 -27.83 21.21 8.98
C LEU A 199 -28.50 22.53 9.38
N SER A 200 -28.04 23.12 10.50
CA SER A 200 -28.56 24.40 11.02
C SER A 200 -27.50 25.51 10.86
N PHE A 201 -27.86 26.62 10.22
CA PHE A 201 -26.97 27.77 10.01
C PHE A 201 -27.33 28.95 10.91
N ASP A 202 -26.35 29.52 11.62
CA ASP A 202 -26.52 30.81 12.30
C ASP A 202 -26.37 31.98 11.31
N LEU A 203 -27.50 32.53 10.86
CA LEU A 203 -27.57 33.62 9.88
C LEU A 203 -27.10 34.98 10.41
N GLN A 204 -26.64 35.09 11.67
CA GLN A 204 -26.15 36.35 12.24
C GLN A 204 -24.79 36.82 11.69
N ARG A 205 -24.11 36.04 10.83
CA ARG A 205 -22.77 36.35 10.28
C ARG A 205 -22.67 36.39 8.75
N LEU A 206 -23.75 36.67 8.04
CA LEU A 206 -23.72 36.86 6.58
C LEU A 206 -23.02 38.18 6.19
N ARG A 207 -21.98 38.10 5.35
CA ARG A 207 -21.37 39.28 4.69
C ARG A 207 -22.20 39.66 3.47
N VAL A 208 -22.80 40.85 3.51
CA VAL A 208 -23.49 41.43 2.35
C VAL A 208 -22.46 42.07 1.42
N VAL A 209 -22.41 41.59 0.18
CA VAL A 209 -21.64 42.20 -0.91
C VAL A 209 -22.58 42.85 -1.92
N ASP A 210 -22.13 43.91 -2.60
CA ASP A 210 -22.91 44.52 -3.67
C ASP A 210 -22.85 43.70 -4.98
N ALA A 211 -23.56 44.17 -6.01
CA ALA A 211 -23.62 43.52 -7.34
C ALA A 211 -22.27 43.45 -8.08
N PHE A 212 -21.19 43.99 -7.49
CA PHE A 212 -19.82 43.92 -7.99
C PHE A 212 -18.87 43.20 -7.01
N GLY A 213 -19.41 42.52 -5.98
CA GLY A 213 -18.64 41.70 -5.04
C GLY A 213 -17.89 42.49 -3.96
N GLN A 214 -18.18 43.79 -3.76
CA GLN A 214 -17.51 44.58 -2.73
C GLN A 214 -18.25 44.52 -1.39
N PRO A 215 -17.56 44.42 -0.23
CA PRO A 215 -18.20 44.35 1.08
C PRO A 215 -18.97 45.64 1.40
N VAL A 216 -20.26 45.52 1.69
CA VAL A 216 -21.08 46.67 2.12
C VAL A 216 -20.85 46.89 3.62
N LYS A 217 -20.19 48.00 3.97
CA LYS A 217 -19.95 48.36 5.38
C LYS A 217 -21.26 48.80 6.04
N ASP A 218 -21.58 48.20 7.19
CA ASP A 218 -22.74 48.48 8.07
C ASP A 218 -24.11 47.96 7.58
N ALA A 219 -24.16 46.81 6.89
CA ALA A 219 -25.41 46.12 6.63
C ALA A 219 -25.97 45.46 7.91
N LEU A 220 -26.94 46.10 8.55
CA LEU A 220 -27.74 45.51 9.64
C LEU A 220 -28.97 44.83 9.04
N ILE A 221 -29.04 43.50 9.07
CA ILE A 221 -30.23 42.75 8.67
C ILE A 221 -31.11 42.57 9.90
N GLU A 222 -32.10 43.45 10.08
CA GLU A 222 -33.15 43.28 11.10
C GLU A 222 -34.39 42.64 10.47
N PHE A 223 -34.71 41.42 10.89
CA PHE A 223 -36.00 40.80 10.58
C PHE A 223 -37.04 41.29 11.60
N SER A 224 -37.96 42.15 11.17
CA SER A 224 -39.04 42.68 12.01
C SER A 224 -40.42 42.48 11.38
N SER A 225 -40.90 41.23 11.35
CA SER A 225 -42.34 40.91 11.19
C SER A 225 -42.56 39.38 11.20
N PRO A 226 -43.60 38.86 11.87
CA PRO A 226 -43.93 37.43 11.89
C PRO A 226 -44.69 36.92 10.65
N ASP A 227 -44.93 37.76 9.63
CA ASP A 227 -45.63 37.37 8.41
C ASP A 227 -44.69 37.40 7.19
N VAL A 228 -44.05 36.27 6.86
CA VAL A 228 -43.31 36.08 5.60
C VAL A 228 -43.87 34.85 4.87
N PHE A 229 -44.42 35.07 3.66
CA PHE A 229 -44.85 34.02 2.73
C PHE A 229 -43.67 33.57 1.84
N CYS A 230 -43.58 32.26 1.58
CA CYS A 230 -42.48 31.56 0.89
C CYS A 230 -42.16 32.07 -0.53
N TYR A 231 -40.86 32.19 -0.84
CA TYR A 231 -40.32 32.53 -2.17
C TYR A 231 -40.02 31.27 -3.01
N SER A 232 -40.04 31.39 -4.33
CA SER A 232 -39.63 30.34 -5.28
C SER A 232 -38.11 30.31 -5.46
N VAL A 233 -37.48 29.16 -5.23
CA VAL A 233 -36.08 28.89 -5.60
C VAL A 233 -36.08 28.41 -7.05
N SER A 234 -35.28 29.04 -7.91
CA SER A 234 -34.98 28.54 -9.26
C SER A 234 -33.47 28.30 -9.37
N ALA A 235 -33.04 27.07 -9.14
CA ALA A 235 -31.69 26.63 -9.48
C ALA A 235 -31.74 25.85 -10.80
N ILE A 236 -30.75 26.07 -11.67
CA ILE A 236 -30.52 25.30 -12.90
C ILE A 236 -29.62 24.13 -12.51
N SER A 237 -30.22 22.98 -12.17
CA SER A 237 -29.73 21.62 -12.40
C SER A 237 -30.74 20.65 -11.78
N SER A 238 -31.01 19.56 -12.49
CA SER A 238 -32.16 18.68 -12.33
C SER A 238 -31.77 17.37 -11.66
N PHE A 239 -31.94 17.28 -10.34
CA PHE A 239 -32.15 16.04 -9.59
C PHE A 239 -32.85 16.40 -8.26
N LEU A 240 -33.92 15.67 -7.92
CA LEU A 240 -34.66 15.67 -6.64
C LEU A 240 -35.69 16.79 -6.37
N GLY A 241 -36.87 16.35 -5.92
CA GLY A 241 -38.02 17.20 -5.60
C GLY A 241 -37.80 18.04 -4.34
N SER A 242 -38.08 19.33 -4.44
CA SER A 242 -38.13 20.22 -3.28
C SER A 242 -39.44 20.03 -2.49
N GLU A 243 -39.38 19.72 -1.19
CA GLU A 243 -40.50 20.03 -0.30
C GLU A 243 -40.63 21.56 -0.14
N PRO A 244 -41.84 22.11 -0.01
CA PRO A 244 -42.03 23.54 0.22
C PRO A 244 -41.52 23.96 1.61
N CYS A 245 -40.83 25.11 1.64
CA CYS A 245 -40.31 25.80 2.84
C CYS A 245 -41.29 25.73 4.03
N LYS A 246 -40.86 25.12 5.15
CA LYS A 246 -41.56 25.17 6.43
C LYS A 246 -40.96 26.31 7.27
N THR A 247 -41.81 27.04 7.98
CA THR A 247 -41.39 28.05 8.97
C THR A 247 -41.89 27.63 10.34
N ASP A 248 -41.05 27.78 11.35
CA ASP A 248 -41.48 27.60 12.74
C ASP A 248 -42.23 28.84 13.28
N ALA A 249 -42.70 28.75 14.52
CA ALA A 249 -43.45 29.83 15.18
C ALA A 249 -42.60 31.10 15.47
N SER A 250 -41.28 31.06 15.24
CA SER A 250 -40.35 32.20 15.37
C SER A 250 -40.13 32.95 14.06
N GLY A 251 -40.63 32.44 12.93
CA GLY A 251 -40.42 33.04 11.61
C GLY A 251 -39.05 32.75 10.99
N GLN A 252 -38.33 31.72 11.46
CA GLN A 252 -37.15 31.20 10.77
C GLN A 252 -37.58 30.33 9.58
N ALA A 253 -36.92 30.52 8.43
CA ALA A 253 -37.12 29.72 7.23
C ALA A 253 -36.06 28.61 7.16
N PHE A 254 -36.50 27.38 6.95
CA PHE A 254 -35.65 26.20 6.84
C PHE A 254 -35.51 25.79 5.38
N PHE A 255 -34.29 25.37 4.99
CA PHE A 255 -33.99 24.82 3.68
C PHE A 255 -33.41 23.42 3.87
N THR A 256 -33.98 22.44 3.18
CA THR A 256 -33.44 21.09 3.12
C THR A 256 -32.70 20.95 1.80
N TYR A 257 -31.39 20.71 1.85
CA TYR A 257 -30.57 20.36 0.69
C TYR A 257 -30.33 18.85 0.71
N THR A 258 -30.82 18.14 -0.30
CA THR A 258 -30.52 16.73 -0.54
C THR A 258 -29.74 16.66 -1.85
N GLY A 259 -28.41 16.52 -1.76
CA GLY A 259 -27.55 16.35 -2.91
C GLY A 259 -26.30 15.53 -2.54
N SER A 260 -25.92 14.60 -3.41
CA SER A 260 -24.65 13.86 -3.35
C SER A 260 -23.57 14.70 -4.04
N GLY A 261 -22.96 15.64 -3.30
CA GLY A 261 -21.85 16.44 -3.84
C GLY A 261 -20.60 15.58 -4.09
N VAL A 262 -20.01 15.71 -5.28
CA VAL A 262 -18.72 15.11 -5.70
C VAL A 262 -17.58 15.92 -5.08
N ALA A 263 -16.54 15.26 -4.55
CA ALA A 263 -15.37 15.93 -4.00
C ALA A 263 -14.68 16.81 -5.05
N GLY A 264 -14.17 17.98 -4.65
CA GLY A 264 -13.51 18.93 -5.57
C GLY A 264 -14.46 19.84 -6.35
N THR A 265 -15.78 19.66 -6.25
CA THR A 265 -16.76 20.55 -6.89
C THR A 265 -17.20 21.70 -5.97
N THR A 266 -17.37 22.90 -6.55
CA THR A 266 -17.98 24.05 -5.87
C THR A 266 -19.43 24.16 -6.31
N ASP A 267 -20.36 23.76 -5.46
CA ASP A 267 -21.78 23.99 -5.73
C ASP A 267 -22.19 25.39 -5.24
N SER A 268 -22.57 26.26 -6.17
CA SER A 268 -23.09 27.59 -5.85
C SER A 268 -24.61 27.53 -5.63
N LEU A 269 -25.05 27.51 -4.38
CA LEU A 269 -26.44 27.75 -4.01
C LEU A 269 -26.75 29.26 -4.12
N VAL A 270 -27.39 29.67 -5.22
CA VAL A 270 -27.83 31.06 -5.42
C VAL A 270 -29.22 31.27 -4.82
N ILE A 271 -29.29 31.95 -3.67
CA ILE A 271 -30.54 32.36 -3.03
C ILE A 271 -30.90 33.77 -3.53
N THR A 272 -31.91 33.88 -4.39
CA THR A 272 -32.40 35.18 -4.87
C THR A 272 -33.63 35.62 -4.09
N ALA A 273 -33.53 36.67 -3.28
CA ALA A 273 -34.66 37.26 -2.59
C ALA A 273 -35.14 38.53 -3.32
N THR A 274 -36.43 38.59 -3.64
CA THR A 274 -37.05 39.79 -4.24
C THR A 274 -37.94 40.47 -3.21
N LEU A 275 -37.55 41.63 -2.69
CA LEU A 275 -38.32 42.33 -1.66
C LEU A 275 -39.43 43.21 -2.27
N PRO A 276 -40.71 43.06 -1.85
CA PRO A 276 -41.76 44.03 -2.14
C PRO A 276 -41.95 45.04 -0.98
N PRO A 277 -42.44 46.29 -1.24
CA PRO A 277 -42.70 46.91 -2.54
C PRO A 277 -41.84 48.17 -2.68
N ASP A 278 -40.65 48.04 -3.29
CA ASP A 278 -39.96 49.06 -4.11
C ASP A 278 -38.43 48.88 -4.04
N ASN A 279 -37.92 48.12 -5.02
CA ASN A 279 -36.59 48.20 -5.65
C ASN A 279 -35.34 47.71 -4.89
N GLY A 280 -35.25 46.39 -4.68
CA GLY A 280 -33.97 45.70 -4.61
C GLY A 280 -34.13 44.18 -4.67
N GLN A 281 -33.65 43.55 -5.76
CA GLN A 281 -33.31 42.13 -5.70
C GLN A 281 -32.00 42.01 -4.93
N VAL A 282 -32.01 41.22 -3.87
CA VAL A 282 -30.80 40.84 -3.15
C VAL A 282 -30.52 39.40 -3.51
N THR A 283 -29.45 39.18 -4.27
CA THR A 283 -28.94 37.86 -4.59
C THR A 283 -27.83 37.53 -3.60
N ALA A 284 -28.05 36.51 -2.77
CA ALA A 284 -27.01 35.93 -1.93
C ALA A 284 -26.54 34.64 -2.60
N THR A 285 -25.25 34.55 -2.93
CA THR A 285 -24.66 33.31 -3.44
C THR A 285 -23.93 32.64 -2.28
N VAL A 286 -24.34 31.42 -1.94
CA VAL A 286 -23.69 30.56 -0.96
C VAL A 286 -22.90 29.51 -1.74
N ASN A 287 -21.57 29.57 -1.69
CA ASN A 287 -20.73 28.54 -2.28
C ASN A 287 -20.50 27.44 -1.25
N LEU A 288 -20.95 26.22 -1.56
CA LEU A 288 -20.62 25.02 -0.82
C LEU A 288 -19.39 24.40 -1.50
N VAL A 289 -18.30 24.25 -0.74
CA VAL A 289 -17.06 23.61 -1.21
C VAL A 289 -16.99 22.26 -0.53
N PHE A 290 -16.99 21.18 -1.31
CA PHE A 290 -16.83 19.82 -0.82
C PHE A 290 -15.36 19.40 -0.96
N TYR A 291 -14.67 19.16 0.15
CA TYR A 291 -13.29 18.67 0.16
C TYR A 291 -13.24 17.13 0.11
N GLU A 292 -12.16 16.60 -0.45
CA GLU A 292 -11.83 15.17 -0.39
C GLU A 292 -11.59 14.71 1.06
N PRO A 293 -11.83 13.42 1.40
CA PRO A 293 -11.43 12.86 2.69
C PRO A 293 -9.92 13.00 2.91
N ILE A 294 -9.50 13.24 4.16
CA ILE A 294 -8.09 13.25 4.54
C ILE A 294 -7.66 11.79 4.77
N ASN A 295 -6.73 11.31 3.96
CA ASN A 295 -6.09 10.01 4.15
C ASN A 295 -4.70 10.26 4.75
N LEU A 296 -4.45 9.70 5.92
CA LEU A 296 -3.26 10.01 6.72
C LEU A 296 -2.30 8.82 6.79
N ALA A 297 -1.02 9.09 6.54
CA ALA A 297 0.08 8.19 6.88
C ALA A 297 0.82 8.67 8.14
N GLY A 298 0.98 7.77 9.11
CA GLY A 298 1.83 7.97 10.28
C GLY A 298 3.15 7.22 10.15
N LEU A 299 4.14 7.86 9.53
CA LEU A 299 5.51 7.33 9.43
C LEU A 299 6.30 7.65 10.71
N GLY A 300 7.55 7.22 10.77
CA GLY A 300 8.53 7.63 11.76
C GLY A 300 8.98 6.54 12.72
N ASP A 301 9.64 6.98 13.78
CA ASP A 301 10.24 6.13 14.80
C ASP A 301 9.32 5.84 16.00
N SER A 302 9.91 5.46 17.13
CA SER A 302 9.20 5.13 18.38
C SER A 302 8.38 6.26 18.97
N TYR A 303 8.68 7.52 18.64
CA TYR A 303 7.87 8.66 19.08
C TYR A 303 6.56 8.75 18.28
N SER A 304 6.58 8.33 17.02
CA SER A 304 5.42 8.21 16.13
C SER A 304 4.66 6.90 16.28
N SER A 305 5.33 5.81 16.68
CA SER A 305 4.68 4.52 16.95
C SER A 305 3.99 4.47 18.32
N GLY A 306 4.30 5.40 19.22
CA GLY A 306 3.75 5.42 20.58
C GLY A 306 4.29 4.30 21.46
N GLN A 307 5.58 3.96 21.36
CA GLN A 307 6.17 2.80 22.04
C GLN A 307 5.89 2.75 23.56
N SER A 308 5.71 3.88 24.24
CA SER A 308 5.57 3.98 25.70
C SER A 308 4.14 3.98 26.25
N VAL A 309 3.12 3.87 25.39
CA VAL A 309 1.71 3.79 25.80
C VAL A 309 1.18 2.35 25.80
N ALA A 310 0.14 2.07 26.60
CA ALA A 310 -0.39 0.72 26.79
C ALA A 310 -0.99 0.14 25.50
N PHE A 311 -0.97 -1.20 25.37
CA PHE A 311 -1.35 -1.98 24.18
C PHE A 311 -0.42 -1.74 22.97
N GLN A 312 0.64 -2.55 22.89
CA GLN A 312 1.62 -2.54 21.80
C GLN A 312 1.45 -3.78 20.93
N TYR A 313 1.46 -3.61 19.61
CA TYR A 313 1.41 -4.71 18.64
C TYR A 313 2.75 -4.88 17.93
N GLY A 314 3.11 -6.14 17.66
CA GLY A 314 4.26 -6.51 16.84
C GLY A 314 5.65 -6.14 17.38
N GLU A 315 6.64 -6.30 16.50
CA GLU A 315 8.03 -5.91 16.77
C GLU A 315 8.20 -4.38 16.76
N CYS A 316 7.41 -3.68 15.93
CA CYS A 316 7.40 -2.23 15.80
C CYS A 316 6.83 -1.42 16.98
N LYS A 317 6.27 -2.08 18.00
CA LYS A 317 5.71 -1.43 19.19
C LYS A 317 4.72 -0.31 18.86
N ARG A 318 3.80 -0.59 17.92
CA ARG A 318 2.75 0.34 17.51
C ARG A 318 1.64 0.38 18.55
N SER A 319 1.17 1.57 18.90
CA SER A 319 0.05 1.78 19.83
C SER A 319 -1.09 2.54 19.17
N THR A 320 -2.33 2.13 19.47
CA THR A 320 -3.54 2.87 19.12
C THR A 320 -3.65 4.23 19.81
N ASN A 321 -2.80 4.48 20.82
CA ASN A 321 -2.68 5.76 21.51
C ASN A 321 -1.53 6.64 21.02
N ALA A 322 -0.90 6.29 19.89
CA ALA A 322 0.08 7.15 19.26
C ALA A 322 -0.60 8.42 18.68
N TYR A 323 0.09 9.56 18.70
CA TYR A 323 -0.45 10.81 18.17
C TYR A 323 -0.79 10.71 16.68
N SER A 324 -0.03 9.93 15.93
CA SER A 324 -0.23 9.64 14.51
C SER A 324 -1.58 8.96 14.29
N VAL A 325 -1.97 8.04 15.16
CA VAL A 325 -3.26 7.32 15.12
C VAL A 325 -4.43 8.18 15.62
N GLN A 326 -4.19 9.01 16.62
CA GLN A 326 -5.26 9.76 17.30
C GLN A 326 -5.57 11.14 16.70
N PHE A 327 -4.88 11.54 15.64
CA PHE A 327 -5.06 12.86 15.03
C PHE A 327 -6.52 13.10 14.63
N ARG A 328 -7.08 14.26 15.03
CA ARG A 328 -8.42 14.69 14.61
C ARG A 328 -8.31 16.01 13.85
N PRO A 329 -8.63 16.05 12.53
CA PRO A 329 -8.59 17.31 11.80
C PRO A 329 -9.58 18.33 12.39
N PRO A 330 -9.29 19.64 12.33
CA PRO A 330 -10.20 20.69 12.79
C PRO A 330 -11.59 20.60 12.14
N GLY A 331 -12.65 20.96 12.87
CA GLY A 331 -14.06 20.69 12.48
C GLY A 331 -14.59 21.23 11.13
N TYR A 332 -13.80 22.00 10.37
CA TYR A 332 -14.12 22.41 8.98
C TYR A 332 -13.44 21.53 7.90
N LEU A 333 -12.54 20.64 8.32
CA LEU A 333 -11.95 19.55 7.53
C LEU A 333 -12.57 18.18 7.86
N GLN A 334 -13.44 18.11 8.87
CA GLN A 334 -14.14 16.88 9.23
C GLN A 334 -15.29 16.62 8.24
N ARG A 335 -15.13 15.61 7.38
CA ARG A 335 -16.25 14.80 6.91
C ARG A 335 -16.19 13.44 7.62
N ILE A 336 -17.39 12.91 7.86
CA ILE A 336 -17.68 11.60 8.44
C ILE A 336 -16.98 10.55 7.57
N SER A 337 -15.77 10.12 7.92
CA SER A 337 -15.21 8.85 7.45
C SER A 337 -15.39 7.82 8.56
N ALA A 338 -15.89 6.65 8.19
CA ALA A 338 -16.10 5.54 9.09
C ALA A 338 -14.73 5.06 9.61
N TYR A 339 -14.57 5.09 10.94
CA TYR A 339 -13.40 4.55 11.62
C TYR A 339 -13.41 3.02 11.51
N GLY A 340 -12.56 2.47 10.65
CA GLY A 340 -12.25 1.04 10.61
C GLY A 340 -10.73 0.83 10.50
N PRO A 341 -10.16 -0.24 11.09
CA PRO A 341 -8.83 -0.70 10.72
C PRO A 341 -8.80 -1.11 9.23
N PRO A 342 -7.62 -1.23 8.60
CA PRO A 342 -7.52 -1.54 7.17
C PRO A 342 -8.29 -2.83 6.86
N SER A 343 -9.34 -2.69 6.07
CA SER A 343 -9.92 -3.76 5.27
C SER A 343 -9.55 -3.46 3.81
N PRO A 344 -9.47 -4.49 2.95
CA PRO A 344 -9.41 -4.28 1.50
C PRO A 344 -10.58 -3.35 1.14
N GLY A 345 -10.30 -2.14 0.66
CA GLY A 345 -11.32 -1.15 0.27
C GLY A 345 -11.61 0.04 1.19
N ASN A 346 -10.83 0.33 2.25
CA ASN A 346 -10.97 1.61 2.98
C ASN A 346 -9.60 2.25 3.35
N PRO A 347 -9.03 3.13 2.50
CA PRO A 347 -7.64 3.61 2.57
C PRO A 347 -7.39 4.74 3.60
N GLY A 348 -8.29 4.95 4.57
CA GLY A 348 -8.34 6.19 5.35
C GLY A 348 -7.13 6.47 6.25
N PHE A 349 -6.41 5.45 6.72
CA PHE A 349 -5.29 5.62 7.65
C PHE A 349 -4.27 4.48 7.58
N VAL A 350 -3.00 4.79 7.33
CA VAL A 350 -1.90 3.80 7.35
C VAL A 350 -0.82 4.20 8.34
N PHE A 351 -0.43 3.26 9.21
CA PHE A 351 0.48 3.52 10.33
C PHE A 351 1.71 2.61 10.31
N PRO A 352 2.66 2.88 9.40
CA PRO A 352 3.88 2.10 9.28
C PRO A 352 4.95 2.43 10.33
N ALA A 353 4.79 3.53 11.09
CA ALA A 353 5.75 3.96 12.11
C ALA A 353 6.24 2.79 12.98
N CYS A 354 7.55 2.74 13.19
CA CYS A 354 8.19 1.61 13.84
C CYS A 354 9.24 2.04 14.83
N ALA A 355 9.16 1.49 16.05
CA ALA A 355 10.18 1.70 17.06
C ALA A 355 11.55 1.15 16.58
N GLY A 356 12.55 2.03 16.54
CA GLY A 356 13.90 1.70 16.05
C GLY A 356 14.19 2.18 14.63
N ALA A 357 13.19 2.68 13.88
CA ALA A 357 13.40 3.20 12.54
C ALA A 357 14.39 4.39 12.51
N LYS A 358 15.41 4.27 11.68
CA LYS A 358 16.35 5.32 11.26
C LYS A 358 15.81 6.08 10.03
N ALA A 359 16.47 7.16 9.62
CA ALA A 359 16.06 7.95 8.46
C ALA A 359 15.93 7.09 7.19
N GLU A 360 16.92 6.21 6.95
CA GLU A 360 16.91 5.23 5.85
C GLU A 360 15.66 4.32 5.86
N ASN A 361 15.10 3.98 7.03
CA ASN A 361 13.94 3.07 7.13
C ASN A 361 12.64 3.64 6.55
N ILE A 362 12.61 4.92 6.16
CA ILE A 362 11.41 5.51 5.59
C ILE A 362 11.20 5.04 4.15
N ASN A 363 12.26 5.03 3.37
CA ASN A 363 12.29 4.85 1.91
C ASN A 363 13.34 3.83 1.47
N GLN A 364 13.93 3.09 2.42
CA GLN A 364 14.87 2.00 2.20
C GLN A 364 14.70 1.00 3.33
N VAL A 365 15.13 -0.21 3.08
CA VAL A 365 15.19 -1.23 4.13
C VAL A 365 16.41 -0.87 4.96
N GLY A 366 16.24 -0.66 6.27
CA GLY A 366 17.35 -0.19 7.10
C GLY A 366 18.24 -1.33 7.56
N GLN A 367 19.48 -1.01 7.91
CA GLN A 367 20.50 -2.01 8.26
C GLN A 367 20.17 -2.89 9.49
N ASP A 368 19.14 -2.53 10.26
CA ASP A 368 18.75 -3.17 11.52
C ASP A 368 17.50 -4.09 11.40
N ALA A 369 17.17 -4.58 10.18
CA ALA A 369 16.09 -5.53 9.91
C ALA A 369 14.67 -5.02 10.26
N GLN A 370 14.27 -3.91 9.64
CA GLN A 370 12.83 -3.66 9.42
C GLN A 370 12.46 -4.28 8.08
N PRO A 371 11.48 -5.19 8.01
CA PRO A 371 11.25 -6.00 6.81
C PRO A 371 10.72 -5.20 5.60
N ILE A 372 10.15 -4.01 5.81
CA ILE A 372 9.55 -3.20 4.72
C ILE A 372 9.81 -1.71 5.02
N PRO A 373 10.26 -0.90 4.04
CA PRO A 373 10.33 0.56 4.18
C PRO A 373 8.96 1.15 4.50
N GLN A 374 8.93 2.23 5.25
CA GLN A 374 7.64 2.74 5.73
C GLN A 374 6.76 3.33 4.63
N LEU A 375 7.35 3.85 3.55
CA LEU A 375 6.62 4.27 2.36
C LEU A 375 6.15 3.08 1.51
N ASP A 376 6.80 1.93 1.68
CA ASP A 376 6.49 0.71 0.95
C ASP A 376 5.47 -0.17 1.68
N ILE A 377 4.79 0.34 2.72
CA ILE A 377 3.67 -0.39 3.31
C ILE A 377 2.42 -0.17 2.44
N PRO A 378 1.64 -1.24 2.14
CA PRO A 378 0.37 -1.12 1.41
C PRO A 378 -0.52 0.03 1.89
N GLY A 379 -0.99 0.87 0.97
CA GLY A 379 -1.88 2.00 1.23
C GLY A 379 -1.20 3.29 1.70
N VAL A 380 0.14 3.35 1.75
CA VAL A 380 0.89 4.62 1.95
C VAL A 380 0.97 5.46 0.66
N ASP A 381 0.47 4.92 -0.45
CA ASP A 381 0.53 5.44 -1.83
C ASP A 381 -0.52 6.55 -2.17
N ALA A 382 -0.84 6.69 -3.46
CA ALA A 382 -1.58 7.73 -4.19
C ALA A 382 -2.82 8.36 -3.51
N LEU A 383 -3.39 7.70 -2.51
CA LEU A 383 -4.52 8.16 -1.73
C LEU A 383 -4.11 9.03 -0.53
N ILE A 384 -2.89 8.88 0.00
CA ILE A 384 -2.38 9.65 1.14
C ILE A 384 -2.14 11.10 0.73
N ASN A 385 -2.95 11.98 1.30
CA ASN A 385 -2.87 13.43 1.11
C ASN A 385 -2.35 14.16 2.35
N MET A 386 -2.04 13.41 3.43
CA MET A 386 -1.42 13.93 4.63
C MET A 386 -0.43 12.92 5.24
N THR A 387 0.72 13.40 5.71
CA THR A 387 1.66 12.56 6.46
C THR A 387 2.21 13.31 7.66
N ALA A 388 2.29 12.66 8.82
CA ALA A 388 2.88 13.24 10.02
C ALA A 388 3.82 12.26 10.73
N PHE A 389 5.06 12.67 11.02
CA PHE A 389 6.07 11.76 11.56
C PHE A 389 7.21 12.43 12.35
N THR A 390 7.94 11.61 13.11
CA THR A 390 9.21 11.89 13.78
C THR A 390 10.30 10.95 13.24
N ILE A 391 11.45 11.46 12.83
CA ILE A 391 12.57 10.61 12.36
C ILE A 391 13.93 11.28 12.61
N GLY A 392 14.99 10.48 12.75
CA GLY A 392 16.35 10.95 12.98
C GLY A 392 16.93 10.67 14.37
N GLY A 393 16.09 10.31 15.36
CA GLY A 393 16.54 10.03 16.73
C GLY A 393 17.44 8.80 16.83
N ASN A 394 17.12 7.74 16.07
CA ASN A 394 17.88 6.49 16.05
C ASN A 394 19.22 6.62 15.30
N ASP A 395 19.29 7.48 14.27
CA ASP A 395 20.50 7.79 13.50
C ASP A 395 21.62 8.44 14.36
N LEU A 396 21.23 9.10 15.46
CA LEU A 396 22.17 9.66 16.43
C LEU A 396 22.68 8.62 17.45
N ASP A 397 22.08 7.42 17.48
CA ASP A 397 22.29 6.40 18.50
C ASP A 397 21.94 6.92 19.91
N TRP A 398 20.83 7.66 20.02
CA TRP A 398 20.32 8.24 21.26
C TRP A 398 20.18 7.28 22.44
N PRO A 399 19.67 6.05 22.26
CA PRO A 399 19.62 5.07 23.35
C PRO A 399 21.00 4.77 23.94
N GLN A 400 22.04 4.67 23.11
CA GLN A 400 23.40 4.39 23.56
C GLN A 400 24.06 5.61 24.21
N VAL A 401 23.83 6.83 23.71
CA VAL A 401 24.30 8.07 24.35
C VAL A 401 23.72 8.20 25.77
N ILE A 402 22.42 7.97 25.94
CA ILE A 402 21.75 7.99 27.26
C ILE A 402 22.35 6.92 28.19
N LYS A 403 22.62 5.73 27.67
CA LYS A 403 23.21 4.61 28.43
C LYS A 403 24.64 4.90 28.86
N ASP A 404 25.47 5.46 27.99
CA ASP A 404 26.85 5.82 28.31
C ASP A 404 26.92 6.92 29.38
N CYS A 405 26.04 7.91 29.31
CA CYS A 405 25.94 8.96 30.31
C CYS A 405 25.39 8.47 31.66
N SER A 406 24.40 7.59 31.66
CA SER A 406 23.79 7.09 32.90
C SER A 406 24.65 6.08 33.68
N LEU A 407 25.60 5.38 33.02
CA LEU A 407 26.40 4.31 33.64
C LEU A 407 27.86 4.70 33.97
N LYS A 408 28.49 5.59 33.20
CA LYS A 408 29.96 5.81 33.30
C LYS A 408 30.37 7.00 34.17
N GLY A 409 29.46 7.90 34.52
CA GLY A 409 29.71 9.09 35.34
C GLY A 409 30.56 10.14 34.63
N ASP A 410 29.97 11.31 34.38
CA ASP A 410 30.58 12.48 33.72
C ASP A 410 30.95 12.22 32.24
N CYS A 411 29.96 11.78 31.45
CA CYS A 411 30.14 11.58 30.00
C CYS A 411 30.46 12.88 29.25
N SER A 412 30.03 14.03 29.77
CA SER A 412 30.31 15.35 29.22
C SER A 412 31.81 15.67 29.11
N ASN A 413 32.63 15.10 29.99
CA ASN A 413 34.07 15.36 30.03
C ASN A 413 34.93 14.14 29.62
N ASN A 414 34.30 12.99 29.36
CA ASN A 414 35.01 11.80 28.91
C ASN A 414 35.42 11.96 27.44
N VAL A 415 36.72 11.83 27.19
CA VAL A 415 37.30 11.88 25.84
C VAL A 415 37.52 10.46 25.36
N ASN A 416 36.98 10.13 24.20
CA ASN A 416 37.19 8.85 23.55
C ASN A 416 38.68 8.75 23.14
N SER A 417 39.32 7.64 23.52
CA SER A 417 40.75 7.42 23.28
C SER A 417 41.12 7.19 21.82
N GLU A 418 40.15 6.81 20.97
CA GLU A 418 40.35 6.52 19.56
C GLU A 418 40.15 7.77 18.69
N THR A 419 39.08 8.54 18.96
CA THR A 419 38.72 9.74 18.19
C THR A 419 39.34 11.03 18.75
N GLY A 420 39.68 11.05 20.04
CA GLY A 420 40.17 12.24 20.73
C GLY A 420 39.11 13.32 21.02
N LEU A 421 37.82 13.00 20.83
CA LEU A 421 36.68 13.90 21.01
C LEU A 421 35.90 13.58 22.29
N THR A 422 35.16 14.56 22.81
CA THR A 422 34.15 14.33 23.85
C THR A 422 32.89 13.73 23.23
N LEU A 423 32.06 13.05 24.02
CA LEU A 423 30.77 12.50 23.55
C LEU A 423 29.87 13.59 22.93
N GLN A 424 29.89 14.81 23.48
CA GLN A 424 29.21 15.96 22.89
C GLN A 424 29.71 16.26 21.48
N ALA A 425 31.02 16.40 21.28
CA ALA A 425 31.59 16.72 19.98
C ALA A 425 31.38 15.60 18.94
N GLU A 426 31.40 14.33 19.37
CA GLU A 426 31.06 13.19 18.49
C GLU A 426 29.60 13.24 18.06
N THR A 427 28.70 13.56 18.99
CA THR A 427 27.26 13.67 18.70
C THR A 427 26.96 14.87 17.80
N GLU A 428 27.61 16.01 18.02
CA GLU A 428 27.47 17.20 17.16
C GLU A 428 27.87 16.90 15.70
N LEU A 429 28.89 16.05 15.48
CA LEU A 429 29.24 15.56 14.14
C LEU A 429 28.17 14.63 13.56
N LYS A 430 27.56 13.75 14.38
CA LYS A 430 26.44 12.91 13.93
C LYS A 430 25.21 13.75 13.55
N ILE A 431 24.89 14.79 14.31
CA ILE A 431 23.80 15.73 13.98
C ILE A 431 24.08 16.43 12.64
N ALA A 432 25.34 16.82 12.37
CA ALA A 432 25.71 17.39 11.09
C ALA A 432 25.54 16.41 9.91
N LYS A 433 25.88 15.12 10.11
CA LYS A 433 25.65 14.06 9.12
C LYS A 433 24.15 13.84 8.87
N LEU A 434 23.36 13.72 9.94
CA LEU A 434 21.90 13.54 9.88
C LEU A 434 21.21 14.57 8.99
N GLY A 435 21.64 15.84 9.02
CA GLY A 435 21.07 16.87 8.15
C GLY A 435 21.32 16.64 6.65
N THR A 436 22.33 15.86 6.27
CA THR A 436 22.56 15.44 4.88
C THR A 436 21.67 14.25 4.54
N ASP A 437 21.63 13.25 5.43
CA ASP A 437 20.87 12.00 5.25
C ASP A 437 19.35 12.27 5.20
N LEU A 438 18.82 13.22 5.99
CA LEU A 438 17.41 13.61 5.91
C LEU A 438 17.04 14.31 4.59
N GLY A 439 18.02 14.89 3.89
CA GLY A 439 17.77 15.59 2.64
C GLY A 439 17.30 14.67 1.52
N THR A 440 17.87 13.46 1.43
CA THR A 440 17.47 12.43 0.46
C THR A 440 16.12 11.84 0.84
N VAL A 441 15.98 11.38 2.09
CA VAL A 441 14.72 10.80 2.62
C VAL A 441 13.53 11.73 2.43
N TYR A 442 13.69 13.03 2.69
CA TYR A 442 12.59 13.98 2.48
C TYR A 442 12.30 14.27 1.02
N ALA A 443 13.30 14.18 0.14
CA ALA A 443 13.03 14.24 -1.28
C ALA A 443 12.17 13.05 -1.70
N ASP A 444 12.47 11.85 -1.20
CA ASP A 444 11.75 10.63 -1.57
C ASP A 444 10.31 10.63 -1.05
N ILE A 445 10.07 11.02 0.21
CA ILE A 445 8.71 11.27 0.73
C ILE A 445 7.93 12.25 -0.15
N ALA A 446 8.57 13.36 -0.57
CA ALA A 446 7.90 14.37 -1.40
C ALA A 446 7.55 13.84 -2.80
N ASN A 447 8.31 12.85 -3.26
CA ASN A 447 8.15 12.25 -4.56
C ASN A 447 7.11 11.13 -4.52
N GLU A 448 7.13 10.25 -3.53
CA GLU A 448 6.28 9.05 -3.48
C GLU A 448 4.83 9.36 -3.09
N LEU A 449 4.60 10.38 -2.25
CA LEU A 449 3.24 10.80 -1.89
C LEU A 449 2.52 11.52 -3.04
N ALA A 450 1.20 11.71 -2.90
CA ALA A 450 0.44 12.50 -3.86
C ALA A 450 1.08 13.89 -4.10
N PRO A 451 1.08 14.44 -5.34
CA PRO A 451 1.77 15.69 -5.67
C PRO A 451 1.41 16.93 -4.82
N ASP A 452 0.25 16.88 -4.14
CA ASP A 452 -0.24 17.92 -3.22
C ASP A 452 -0.35 17.42 -1.76
N ALA A 453 0.27 16.30 -1.38
CA ALA A 453 0.20 15.78 -0.02
C ALA A 453 0.84 16.75 0.98
N ALA A 454 0.14 17.05 2.08
CA ALA A 454 0.67 17.91 3.13
C ALA A 454 1.56 17.09 4.08
N VAL A 455 2.85 17.45 4.16
CA VAL A 455 3.84 16.69 4.92
C VAL A 455 4.27 17.46 6.17
N PHE A 456 4.12 16.83 7.35
CA PHE A 456 4.40 17.41 8.66
C PHE A 456 5.50 16.62 9.37
N VAL A 457 6.66 17.25 9.53
CA VAL A 457 7.77 16.73 10.33
C VAL A 457 7.66 17.30 11.75
N ILE A 458 7.60 16.43 12.75
CA ILE A 458 7.53 16.84 14.16
C ILE A 458 8.90 16.61 14.83
N GLY A 459 9.36 17.59 15.60
CA GLY A 459 10.63 17.51 16.33
C GLY A 459 10.58 16.62 17.57
N TYR A 460 11.73 16.46 18.22
CA TYR A 460 11.84 15.74 19.51
C TYR A 460 11.77 16.72 20.70
N PRO A 461 11.33 16.29 21.89
CA PRO A 461 11.14 17.16 23.03
C PRO A 461 12.43 17.27 23.86
N TYR A 462 12.46 18.24 24.79
CA TYR A 462 13.51 18.22 25.82
C TYR A 462 13.41 16.96 26.68
N LEU A 463 14.46 16.13 26.64
CA LEU A 463 14.52 14.91 27.45
C LEU A 463 14.68 15.21 28.93
N LEU A 464 15.47 16.24 29.24
CA LEU A 464 15.84 16.67 30.58
C LEU A 464 15.66 18.20 30.73
N PRO A 465 15.33 18.70 31.93
CA PRO A 465 15.20 20.14 32.18
C PRO A 465 16.53 20.88 32.07
N ALA A 466 16.50 22.21 31.90
CA ALA A 466 17.70 23.02 31.66
C ALA A 466 18.76 22.99 32.79
N GLN A 467 18.36 22.67 34.01
CA GLN A 467 19.25 22.47 35.15
C GLN A 467 18.66 21.37 36.02
N LYS A 468 19.51 20.66 36.78
CA LYS A 468 19.06 19.70 37.78
C LYS A 468 18.09 20.35 38.78
N PRO A 469 16.78 20.06 38.74
CA PRO A 469 15.84 20.74 39.61
C PRO A 469 15.90 20.13 41.00
N ASN A 470 15.78 20.96 42.02
CA ASN A 470 15.55 20.47 43.39
C ASN A 470 14.18 19.77 43.52
N ASP A 471 13.28 20.02 42.55
CA ASP A 471 11.89 19.60 42.55
C ASP A 471 11.64 18.22 41.93
N CYS A 472 12.60 17.65 41.17
CA CYS A 472 12.48 16.29 40.60
C CYS A 472 12.58 15.17 41.64
N GLY A 473 12.25 15.48 42.90
CA GLY A 473 12.44 14.62 44.06
C GLY A 473 13.92 14.35 44.35
N GLY A 474 14.36 14.59 45.60
CA GLY A 474 15.73 14.31 46.03
C GLY A 474 16.20 12.84 45.90
N ASN A 475 15.34 11.94 45.38
CA ASN A 475 15.59 10.52 45.17
C ASN A 475 15.32 10.00 43.74
N SER A 476 14.93 10.84 42.77
CA SER A 476 14.73 10.39 41.37
C SER A 476 16.00 9.75 40.82
N ARG A 477 15.83 8.65 40.06
CA ARG A 477 16.96 7.93 39.44
C ARG A 477 17.67 8.80 38.40
N ILE A 478 16.96 9.72 37.75
CA ILE A 478 17.52 10.74 36.83
C ILE A 478 18.48 11.66 37.59
N ASN A 479 18.10 12.12 38.78
CA ASN A 479 18.96 12.91 39.68
C ASN A 479 20.21 12.14 40.16
N LYS A 480 20.25 10.82 40.05
CA LYS A 480 21.42 9.99 40.37
C LYS A 480 22.25 9.63 39.13
N ALA A 481 21.60 9.55 37.97
CA ALA A 481 22.21 9.19 36.70
C ALA A 481 22.98 10.35 36.06
N PHE A 482 22.49 11.59 36.19
CA PHE A 482 23.11 12.73 35.50
C PHE A 482 23.50 13.91 36.43
N ASN A 483 24.51 14.65 35.97
CA ASN A 483 25.05 15.86 36.57
C ASN A 483 24.66 17.13 35.77
N ASN A 484 24.86 18.33 36.34
CA ASN A 484 24.41 19.59 35.71
C ASN A 484 25.03 19.87 34.32
N ASP A 485 26.23 19.37 34.05
CA ASP A 485 26.88 19.53 32.75
C ASP A 485 26.21 18.61 31.72
N GLU A 486 25.84 17.39 32.12
CA GLU A 486 25.10 16.43 31.28
C GLU A 486 23.67 16.89 30.96
N PHE A 487 22.94 17.48 31.93
CA PHE A 487 21.61 18.09 31.66
C PHE A 487 21.70 19.19 30.59
N ARG A 488 22.74 20.04 30.67
CA ARG A 488 22.96 21.10 29.68
C ARG A 488 23.38 20.54 28.33
N MET A 489 24.28 19.55 28.33
CA MET A 489 24.70 18.86 27.11
C MET A 489 23.52 18.24 26.36
N PHE A 490 22.64 17.50 27.03
CA PHE A 490 21.46 16.91 26.38
C PHE A 490 20.52 17.99 25.81
N ARG A 491 20.32 19.09 26.55
CA ARG A 491 19.52 20.21 26.05
C ARG A 491 20.15 20.86 24.81
N ASP A 492 21.44 21.19 24.86
CA ASP A 492 22.17 21.81 23.74
C ASP A 492 22.15 20.91 22.49
N LEU A 493 22.25 19.59 22.67
CA LEU A 493 22.20 18.63 21.56
C LEU A 493 20.80 18.49 20.95
N VAL A 494 19.75 18.46 21.78
CA VAL A 494 18.36 18.43 21.29
C VAL A 494 18.01 19.73 20.56
N GLU A 495 18.45 20.90 21.04
CA GLU A 495 18.26 22.18 20.33
C GLU A 495 18.99 22.20 18.97
N GLN A 496 20.19 21.60 18.89
CA GLN A 496 20.92 21.46 17.63
C GLN A 496 20.25 20.49 16.65
N MET A 497 19.69 19.39 17.17
CA MET A 497 18.93 18.41 16.39
C MET A 497 17.66 19.04 15.83
N ASP A 498 16.84 19.69 16.67
CA ASP A 498 15.61 20.40 16.27
C ASP A 498 15.89 21.40 15.14
N ALA A 499 16.93 22.23 15.30
CA ALA A 499 17.32 23.18 14.27
C ALA A 499 17.78 22.51 12.96
N THR A 500 18.34 21.30 13.02
CA THR A 500 18.83 20.55 11.85
C THR A 500 17.70 19.87 11.09
N VAL A 501 16.78 19.23 11.81
CA VAL A 501 15.57 18.64 11.24
C VAL A 501 14.70 19.73 10.60
N ALA A 502 14.53 20.88 11.29
CA ALA A 502 13.80 22.03 10.76
C ALA A 502 14.37 22.57 9.44
N ARG A 503 15.71 22.66 9.33
CA ARG A 503 16.37 23.11 8.09
C ARG A 503 16.17 22.11 6.94
N SER A 504 16.24 20.82 7.23
CA SER A 504 16.08 19.76 6.23
C SER A 504 14.64 19.72 5.72
N ALA A 505 13.66 19.80 6.63
CA ALA A 505 12.24 19.87 6.29
C ALA A 505 11.94 21.11 5.43
N ALA A 506 12.46 22.27 5.80
CA ALA A 506 12.31 23.49 5.01
C ALA A 506 12.97 23.42 3.62
N ALA A 507 14.08 22.66 3.48
CA ALA A 507 14.74 22.45 2.20
C ALA A 507 13.91 21.55 1.26
N ALA A 508 13.23 20.54 1.81
CA ALA A 508 12.29 19.68 1.08
C ALA A 508 10.92 20.35 0.84
N GLY A 509 10.65 21.47 1.51
CA GLY A 509 9.37 22.17 1.40
C GLY A 509 8.29 21.61 2.32
N PHE A 510 8.66 20.95 3.42
CA PHE A 510 7.72 20.40 4.39
C PHE A 510 7.41 21.35 5.53
N HIS A 511 6.30 21.10 6.22
CA HIS A 511 5.97 21.78 7.48
C HIS A 511 6.80 21.18 8.62
N TYR A 512 7.33 22.03 9.50
CA TYR A 512 8.09 21.60 10.68
C TYR A 512 7.44 22.11 11.97
N ILE A 513 7.21 21.20 12.92
CA ILE A 513 6.60 21.49 14.21
C ILE A 513 7.60 21.20 15.33
N SER A 514 8.16 22.25 15.92
CA SER A 514 8.98 22.10 17.13
C SER A 514 8.09 21.89 18.35
N VAL A 515 8.40 20.85 19.14
CA VAL A 515 7.70 20.53 20.38
C VAL A 515 8.51 20.90 21.63
N LEU A 516 9.64 21.58 21.48
CA LEU A 516 10.51 21.96 22.59
C LEU A 516 9.78 22.81 23.64
N ASP A 517 9.11 23.88 23.21
CA ASP A 517 8.36 24.77 24.10
C ASP A 517 7.06 24.12 24.62
N VAL A 518 6.52 23.14 23.87
CA VAL A 518 5.33 22.38 24.27
C VAL A 518 5.64 21.51 25.49
N PHE A 519 6.82 20.89 25.52
CA PHE A 519 7.26 19.98 26.59
C PHE A 519 8.04 20.68 27.71
N GLU A 520 8.31 21.98 27.62
CA GLU A 520 9.07 22.70 28.65
C GLU A 520 8.34 22.66 30.00
N GLY A 521 9.01 22.14 31.04
CA GLY A 521 8.43 21.91 32.36
C GLY A 521 7.74 20.56 32.56
N HIS A 522 7.66 19.72 31.51
CA HIS A 522 7.09 18.38 31.53
C HIS A 522 8.10 17.29 31.10
N GLU A 523 9.40 17.59 31.20
CA GLU A 523 10.50 16.69 30.84
C GLU A 523 10.62 15.49 31.79
N ALA A 524 11.46 14.51 31.48
CA ALA A 524 11.64 13.33 32.34
C ALA A 524 12.32 13.71 33.66
N CYS A 525 11.57 13.69 34.77
CA CYS A 525 12.08 14.05 36.09
C CYS A 525 11.67 13.07 37.21
N GLY A 526 10.82 12.10 36.92
CA GLY A 526 10.21 11.15 37.86
C GLY A 526 9.06 11.75 38.68
N GLN A 527 8.35 12.76 38.17
CA GLN A 527 7.18 13.36 38.82
C GLN A 527 5.86 12.87 38.18
N LEU A 528 4.71 13.19 38.79
CA LEU A 528 3.39 12.74 38.30
C LEU A 528 2.91 13.52 37.07
N ASP A 529 3.50 14.68 36.82
CA ASP A 529 3.20 15.61 35.73
C ASP A 529 4.19 15.52 34.56
N ASP A 530 5.14 14.59 34.62
CA ASP A 530 6.05 14.30 33.51
C ASP A 530 5.25 13.78 32.31
N TRP A 531 5.58 14.27 31.11
CA TRP A 531 5.04 13.77 29.85
C TRP A 531 5.97 12.75 29.18
N LEU A 532 7.21 12.63 29.68
CA LEU A 532 8.18 11.62 29.28
C LEU A 532 8.38 10.58 30.39
N GLY A 533 8.55 9.32 30.00
CA GLY A 533 8.90 8.26 30.95
C GLY A 533 10.34 8.39 31.48
N GLY A 534 10.57 7.96 32.73
CA GLY A 534 11.87 8.07 33.40
C GLY A 534 12.82 6.89 33.15
N ILE A 535 14.01 6.92 33.77
CA ILE A 535 14.96 5.80 33.76
C ILE A 535 14.60 4.77 34.84
N GLU A 536 13.85 3.73 34.49
CA GLU A 536 13.77 2.50 35.30
C GLU A 536 14.73 1.43 34.75
N PHE A 537 15.63 0.98 35.61
CA PHE A 537 16.51 -0.19 35.39
C PHE A 537 16.28 -1.12 36.57
N THR A 538 15.35 -2.08 36.49
CA THR A 538 15.26 -3.12 37.53
C THR A 538 14.77 -4.46 37.00
N VAL A 539 15.70 -5.36 36.74
CA VAL A 539 15.48 -6.80 36.84
C VAL A 539 15.59 -7.19 38.32
N LEU A 540 14.56 -7.87 38.85
CA LEU A 540 14.43 -8.65 40.10
C LEU A 540 13.99 -7.95 41.40
N THR A 541 12.69 -7.97 41.70
CA THR A 541 12.13 -8.82 42.79
C THR A 541 10.62 -9.00 42.61
N PHE A 542 10.14 -10.27 42.61
CA PHE A 542 8.76 -10.75 42.42
C PHE A 542 8.28 -11.05 40.97
N GLY A 543 8.98 -11.95 40.29
CA GLY A 543 8.35 -13.16 39.73
C GLY A 543 7.44 -13.08 38.49
N LYS A 544 7.19 -11.93 37.86
CA LYS A 544 6.69 -11.82 36.47
C LYS A 544 7.23 -10.53 35.82
N PRO A 545 7.77 -10.56 34.59
CA PRO A 545 8.08 -9.33 33.85
C PRO A 545 6.76 -8.60 33.53
N ARG A 546 6.65 -7.33 33.92
CA ARG A 546 5.62 -6.42 33.40
C ARG A 546 6.22 -5.63 32.22
N ALA A 547 5.35 -5.20 31.31
CA ALA A 547 5.65 -4.57 30.03
C ALA A 547 6.65 -3.40 30.12
N THR A 548 7.59 -3.39 29.17
CA THR A 548 8.46 -2.31 28.65
C THR A 548 8.51 -1.00 29.44
N ASP A 549 9.66 -0.73 30.10
CA ASP A 549 9.94 0.56 30.73
C ASP A 549 10.13 1.68 29.67
N PRO A 550 9.40 2.81 29.74
CA PRO A 550 9.47 3.90 28.78
C PRO A 550 10.65 4.83 29.10
N ALA A 551 11.88 4.46 28.75
CA ALA A 551 13.03 5.34 28.97
C ALA A 551 12.97 6.54 28.01
N PHE A 552 12.60 7.73 28.52
CA PHE A 552 12.55 9.00 27.78
C PHE A 552 11.54 9.14 26.64
N HIS A 553 10.64 8.16 26.47
CA HIS A 553 9.58 8.22 25.45
C HIS A 553 8.30 8.88 25.99
N PRO A 554 7.46 9.49 25.14
CA PRO A 554 6.24 10.19 25.57
C PRO A 554 5.20 9.22 26.13
N ASN A 555 4.76 9.44 27.36
CA ASN A 555 3.60 8.73 27.91
C ASN A 555 2.29 9.24 27.27
N ARG A 556 1.13 8.81 27.77
CA ARG A 556 -0.18 9.23 27.24
C ARG A 556 -0.33 10.75 27.14
N ASN A 557 0.07 11.48 28.20
CA ASN A 557 0.00 12.95 28.22
C ASN A 557 0.95 13.57 27.19
N GLY A 558 2.12 12.97 26.99
CA GLY A 558 3.06 13.36 25.95
C GLY A 558 2.54 13.13 24.54
N GLN A 559 1.96 11.96 24.26
CA GLN A 559 1.33 11.67 22.97
C GLN A 559 0.16 12.62 22.67
N ASP A 560 -0.67 12.95 23.68
CA ASP A 560 -1.70 13.98 23.55
C ASP A 560 -1.12 15.37 23.25
N ALA A 561 0.07 15.70 23.78
CA ALA A 561 0.75 16.95 23.50
C ALA A 561 1.27 17.02 22.06
N TYR A 562 1.84 15.93 21.53
CA TYR A 562 2.20 15.81 20.11
C TYR A 562 0.98 16.01 19.20
N ARG A 563 -0.13 15.32 19.49
CA ARG A 563 -1.38 15.45 18.74
C ARG A 563 -1.86 16.91 18.70
N ARG A 564 -1.94 17.56 19.88
CA ARG A 564 -2.38 18.96 19.97
C ARG A 564 -1.45 19.91 19.22
N ALA A 565 -0.14 19.70 19.27
CA ALA A 565 0.81 20.53 18.52
C ALA A 565 0.57 20.45 17.01
N LEU A 566 0.29 19.25 16.48
CA LEU A 566 -0.08 19.05 15.07
C LEU A 566 -1.42 19.72 14.72
N GLU A 567 -2.46 19.51 15.53
CA GLU A 567 -3.79 20.10 15.35
C GLU A 567 -3.75 21.64 15.38
N ASP A 568 -3.03 22.22 16.35
CA ASP A 568 -2.89 23.68 16.51
C ASP A 568 -2.09 24.31 15.35
N HIS A 569 -1.07 23.63 14.83
CA HIS A 569 -0.29 24.09 13.68
C HIS A 569 -1.16 24.17 12.42
N ILE A 570 -1.86 23.07 12.10
CA ILE A 570 -2.78 22.99 10.97
C ILE A 570 -3.89 24.03 11.09
N ALA A 571 -4.49 24.17 12.28
CA ALA A 571 -5.52 25.17 12.53
C ALA A 571 -4.99 26.60 12.37
N GLY A 572 -3.76 26.85 12.79
CA GLY A 572 -3.06 28.12 12.61
C GLY A 572 -2.88 28.47 11.13
N ASP A 573 -2.34 27.56 10.32
CA ASP A 573 -2.11 27.78 8.89
C ASP A 573 -3.41 28.03 8.13
N LEU A 574 -4.44 27.23 8.40
CA LEU A 574 -5.75 27.36 7.77
C LEU A 574 -6.46 28.67 8.13
N ALA A 575 -6.20 29.22 9.33
CA ALA A 575 -6.72 30.51 9.76
C ALA A 575 -6.05 31.71 9.06
N THR A 576 -4.86 31.55 8.47
CA THR A 576 -4.14 32.65 7.79
C THR A 576 -4.61 32.92 6.35
N GLY A 577 -5.19 31.93 5.67
CA GLY A 577 -6.23 32.06 4.61
C GLY A 577 -5.85 32.60 3.22
N ASP A 578 -5.87 31.71 2.22
CA ASP A 578 -6.60 31.79 0.94
C ASP A 578 -6.99 30.34 0.55
N LEU A 579 -8.04 30.11 -0.25
CA LEU A 579 -8.35 28.78 -0.79
C LEU A 579 -7.28 28.32 -1.80
N SER A 580 -6.58 29.28 -2.41
CA SER A 580 -5.49 29.02 -3.37
C SER A 580 -4.22 28.45 -2.75
N THR A 581 -4.08 28.51 -1.42
CA THR A 581 -2.93 27.96 -0.68
C THR A 581 -3.27 26.61 -0.02
N ARG A 582 -4.30 25.94 -0.52
CA ARG A 582 -4.80 24.65 -0.01
C ARG A 582 -4.71 23.57 -1.07
N THR A 583 -4.62 22.33 -0.62
CA THR A 583 -4.69 21.14 -1.48
C THR A 583 -6.15 20.86 -1.85
N SER A 584 -6.40 19.92 -2.78
CA SER A 584 -7.76 19.46 -3.13
C SER A 584 -8.55 18.96 -1.90
N SER A 585 -7.85 18.42 -0.90
CA SER A 585 -8.38 17.89 0.36
C SER A 585 -8.52 18.96 1.46
N GLY A 586 -8.24 20.23 1.14
CA GLY A 586 -8.43 21.37 2.06
C GLY A 586 -7.30 21.60 3.06
N LEU A 587 -6.23 20.80 3.02
CA LEU A 587 -5.04 20.92 3.86
C LEU A 587 -4.14 22.09 3.43
N PRO A 588 -3.25 22.60 4.30
CA PRO A 588 -2.23 23.58 3.91
C PRO A 588 -1.29 23.02 2.83
N GLN A 589 -1.01 23.80 1.77
CA GLN A 589 0.04 23.43 0.82
C GLN A 589 1.43 23.46 1.46
N ASN A 590 2.30 22.57 0.99
CA ASN A 590 3.71 22.51 1.37
C ASN A 590 4.46 23.81 0.97
N PRO A 591 5.33 24.37 1.83
CA PRO A 591 6.21 25.49 1.49
C PRO A 591 7.11 25.22 0.26
N THR A 592 7.36 26.20 -0.60
CA THR A 592 8.31 26.02 -1.73
C THR A 592 9.78 25.92 -1.26
N PRO A 593 10.58 24.93 -1.76
CA PRO A 593 12.00 24.80 -1.49
C PRO A 593 12.85 26.05 -1.81
N MET A 594 13.82 26.37 -0.95
CA MET A 594 14.84 27.39 -1.25
C MET A 594 15.98 26.79 -2.10
N VAL A 595 16.02 27.16 -3.39
CA VAL A 595 17.03 26.78 -4.40
C VAL A 595 18.48 26.81 -3.86
N GLN A 596 19.17 25.66 -3.87
CA GLN A 596 20.65 25.62 -3.85
C GLN A 596 21.24 24.63 -4.85
N ALA A 597 22.00 25.19 -5.79
CA ALA A 597 23.03 24.50 -6.54
C ALA A 597 24.37 24.62 -5.78
N SER A 598 25.21 23.59 -5.97
CA SER A 598 26.66 23.50 -5.74
C SER A 598 27.14 22.77 -4.48
N ALA A 599 27.43 21.46 -4.62
CA ALA A 599 28.46 20.76 -3.84
C ALA A 599 28.95 19.48 -4.57
N GLN A 600 29.63 19.62 -5.71
CA GLN A 600 30.48 18.53 -6.25
C GLN A 600 31.75 19.15 -6.83
N GLN A 601 32.89 18.95 -6.14
CA GLN A 601 34.22 19.06 -6.76
C GLN A 601 35.34 18.44 -5.89
N ALA A 602 36.15 17.61 -6.58
CA ALA A 602 37.48 17.02 -6.27
C ALA A 602 37.45 15.65 -5.54
N PHE A 603 37.99 14.56 -6.09
CA PHE A 603 39.33 14.39 -6.71
C PHE A 603 39.41 13.22 -7.71
N SER A 604 40.27 13.34 -8.74
CA SER A 604 40.75 12.23 -9.57
C SER A 604 42.28 12.06 -9.44
N THR A 605 42.81 10.84 -9.63
CA THR A 605 43.84 10.45 -10.65
C THR A 605 44.61 9.14 -10.36
N GLN A 606 44.50 8.19 -11.31
CA GLN A 606 45.50 7.40 -12.08
C GLN A 606 46.62 6.51 -11.48
N ASP A 607 46.54 5.22 -11.88
CA ASP A 607 47.48 4.25 -12.49
C ASP A 607 49.02 4.35 -12.38
N VAL A 608 49.66 3.18 -12.13
CA VAL A 608 51.06 2.84 -12.51
C VAL A 608 51.20 1.32 -12.86
N PRO A 609 52.02 0.91 -13.87
CA PRO A 609 51.86 -0.32 -14.66
C PRO A 609 52.74 -1.54 -14.27
N SER A 610 52.46 -2.66 -14.96
CA SER A 610 52.96 -4.03 -14.84
C SER A 610 54.45 -4.27 -15.20
N LEU A 611 55.00 -5.39 -14.69
CA LEU A 611 56.34 -5.92 -14.97
C LEU A 611 56.27 -7.22 -15.81
N PRO A 612 57.19 -7.45 -16.78
CA PRO A 612 57.14 -8.57 -17.73
C PRO A 612 57.92 -9.82 -17.26
N SER A 613 57.44 -11.03 -17.60
CA SER A 613 58.18 -12.29 -17.38
C SER A 613 58.35 -13.15 -18.65
N ARG A 614 59.58 -13.10 -19.17
CA ARG A 614 60.45 -14.11 -19.84
C ARG A 614 59.84 -15.31 -20.59
N GLY A 615 60.26 -15.46 -21.84
CA GLY A 615 59.82 -16.48 -22.80
C GLY A 615 60.60 -17.81 -22.86
N ASP A 616 59.90 -18.76 -23.46
CA ASP A 616 60.32 -20.07 -23.96
C ASP A 616 60.15 -20.11 -25.51
N LEU A 617 60.83 -21.05 -26.21
CA LEU A 617 60.60 -21.27 -27.66
C LEU A 617 59.22 -21.88 -27.90
N THR A 618 58.42 -21.23 -28.73
CA THR A 618 57.10 -21.70 -29.15
C THR A 618 57.14 -22.23 -30.59
N LEU A 619 56.38 -23.30 -30.83
CA LEU A 619 55.95 -23.65 -32.18
C LEU A 619 54.97 -22.58 -32.64
N THR A 620 55.18 -22.00 -33.81
CA THR A 620 54.17 -21.18 -34.46
C THR A 620 53.68 -21.94 -35.69
N SER A 621 52.55 -22.65 -35.57
CA SER A 621 51.71 -22.95 -36.73
C SER A 621 50.71 -21.82 -36.86
N GLU A 622 50.66 -21.14 -38.01
CA GLU A 622 49.48 -20.34 -38.34
C GLU A 622 48.33 -21.31 -38.63
N GLY A 623 47.48 -21.54 -37.63
CA GLY A 623 46.25 -22.32 -37.72
C GLY A 623 45.93 -23.04 -36.43
N GLU A 624 44.86 -22.62 -35.75
CA GLU A 624 44.21 -23.37 -34.68
C GLU A 624 43.21 -24.34 -35.34
N CYS A 625 43.61 -25.60 -35.30
CA CYS A 625 42.86 -26.85 -35.40
C CYS A 625 43.92 -27.91 -35.06
N PRO A 626 43.58 -29.02 -34.40
CA PRO A 626 44.56 -29.83 -33.66
C PRO A 626 45.78 -30.13 -34.53
N ALA A 627 46.95 -29.75 -34.02
CA ALA A 627 48.20 -29.65 -34.76
C ALA A 627 48.53 -30.92 -35.57
N PHE A 628 48.20 -30.90 -36.86
CA PHE A 628 48.66 -31.88 -37.84
C PHE A 628 49.59 -31.19 -38.83
N ILE A 629 50.80 -31.74 -38.96
CA ILE A 629 51.83 -31.13 -39.79
C ILE A 629 51.63 -31.59 -41.23
N GLN A 630 51.26 -30.64 -42.10
CA GLN A 630 51.01 -30.90 -43.52
C GLN A 630 52.27 -31.44 -44.21
N ILE A 631 52.17 -32.64 -44.80
CA ILE A 631 53.26 -33.21 -45.58
C ILE A 631 53.56 -32.32 -46.80
N GLY A 632 54.79 -31.80 -46.88
CA GLY A 632 55.25 -30.92 -47.95
C GLY A 632 55.15 -29.42 -47.68
N GLY A 633 54.65 -28.99 -46.52
CA GLY A 633 54.55 -27.59 -46.10
C GLY A 633 55.79 -27.06 -45.33
N PRO A 634 55.99 -25.73 -45.28
CA PRO A 634 56.96 -25.08 -44.40
C PRO A 634 56.43 -25.01 -42.94
N LEU A 635 57.34 -25.14 -41.98
CA LEU A 635 57.14 -25.06 -40.54
C LEU A 635 58.10 -24.01 -39.97
N GLU A 636 57.64 -23.09 -39.13
CA GLU A 636 58.51 -22.10 -38.46
C GLU A 636 58.72 -22.42 -36.98
N LEU A 637 59.96 -22.27 -36.54
CA LEU A 637 60.37 -22.33 -35.13
C LEU A 637 61.00 -21.00 -34.77
N ALA A 638 60.39 -20.27 -33.83
CA ALA A 638 60.87 -18.99 -33.35
C ALA A 638 61.29 -19.09 -31.88
N GLY A 639 62.33 -18.35 -31.51
CA GLY A 639 62.87 -18.45 -30.17
C GLY A 639 63.74 -17.32 -29.71
N SER A 640 63.58 -16.89 -28.46
CA SER A 640 64.35 -15.81 -27.84
C SER A 640 65.16 -16.27 -26.63
N GLY A 641 66.16 -15.48 -26.22
CA GLY A 641 66.93 -15.70 -24.99
C GLY A 641 68.19 -16.57 -25.13
N PHE A 642 68.65 -16.84 -26.35
CA PHE A 642 69.99 -17.40 -26.58
C PHE A 642 71.08 -16.34 -26.40
N GLN A 643 72.33 -16.74 -26.13
CA GLN A 643 73.43 -15.77 -26.17
C GLN A 643 73.57 -15.19 -27.58
N PRO A 644 73.70 -13.86 -27.74
CA PRO A 644 73.93 -13.26 -29.05
C PRO A 644 75.12 -13.88 -29.78
N GLY A 645 74.90 -14.38 -31.00
CA GLY A 645 75.91 -15.08 -31.79
C GLY A 645 76.15 -16.56 -31.41
N ALA A 646 75.38 -17.15 -30.50
CA ALA A 646 75.49 -18.57 -30.15
C ALA A 646 74.99 -19.48 -31.28
N THR A 647 75.64 -20.62 -31.45
CA THR A 647 75.22 -21.64 -32.43
C THR A 647 74.17 -22.56 -31.82
N VAL A 648 72.99 -22.62 -32.45
CA VAL A 648 71.88 -23.51 -32.11
C VAL A 648 71.78 -24.61 -33.16
N THR A 649 71.81 -25.87 -32.76
CA THR A 649 71.67 -27.01 -33.68
C THR A 649 70.29 -27.63 -33.52
N ALA A 650 69.60 -27.89 -34.63
CA ALA A 650 68.31 -28.58 -34.63
C ALA A 650 68.39 -29.90 -35.40
N VAL A 651 67.76 -30.95 -34.86
CA VAL A 651 67.65 -32.27 -35.48
C VAL A 651 66.22 -32.79 -35.34
N LEU A 652 65.72 -33.45 -36.38
CA LEU A 652 64.50 -34.25 -36.31
C LEU A 652 64.82 -35.58 -35.62
N VAL A 653 63.99 -35.95 -34.65
CA VAL A 653 64.08 -37.19 -33.88
C VAL A 653 62.74 -37.94 -34.00
N SER A 654 62.77 -39.27 -33.95
CA SER A 654 61.54 -40.09 -33.87
C SER A 654 61.48 -40.78 -32.52
N PRO A 655 60.28 -40.98 -31.92
CA PRO A 655 60.13 -41.98 -30.87
C PRO A 655 60.60 -43.34 -31.39
N GLU A 656 61.42 -44.06 -30.61
CA GLU A 656 61.87 -45.44 -30.90
C GLU A 656 62.74 -45.67 -32.17
N ASP A 657 63.45 -44.66 -32.69
CA ASP A 657 64.34 -44.75 -33.88
C ASP A 657 63.64 -45.26 -35.17
N LEU A 658 62.34 -44.97 -35.32
CA LEU A 658 61.55 -45.30 -36.52
C LEU A 658 62.15 -44.72 -37.81
N PHE A 659 62.87 -43.60 -37.73
CA PHE A 659 63.72 -43.06 -38.80
C PHE A 659 65.01 -42.45 -38.24
N PRO A 660 66.13 -42.41 -39.00
CA PRO A 660 67.39 -41.87 -38.51
C PRO A 660 67.30 -40.38 -38.19
N GLU A 661 67.93 -39.94 -37.10
CA GLU A 661 68.01 -38.51 -36.73
C GLU A 661 68.52 -37.70 -37.92
N THR A 662 67.69 -36.77 -38.38
CA THR A 662 67.97 -36.00 -39.59
C THR A 662 68.32 -34.58 -39.17
N SER A 663 69.55 -34.15 -39.48
CA SER A 663 69.98 -32.79 -39.14
C SER A 663 69.22 -31.77 -39.98
N LEU A 664 68.55 -30.85 -39.28
CA LEU A 664 67.81 -29.75 -39.88
C LEU A 664 68.70 -28.54 -40.16
N GLY A 665 69.84 -28.45 -39.47
CA GLY A 665 70.85 -27.43 -39.69
C GLY A 665 71.46 -26.89 -38.40
N THR A 666 72.39 -25.96 -38.56
CA THR A 666 72.98 -25.18 -37.46
C THR A 666 72.76 -23.70 -37.74
N PHE A 667 72.19 -23.00 -36.77
CA PHE A 667 71.72 -21.63 -36.87
C PHE A 667 72.47 -20.77 -35.86
N THR A 668 72.54 -19.46 -36.10
CA THR A 668 73.22 -18.52 -35.20
C THR A 668 72.21 -17.54 -34.67
N ALA A 669 72.10 -17.41 -33.35
CA ALA A 669 71.26 -16.42 -32.71
C ALA A 669 71.69 -15.02 -33.11
N ASP A 670 70.72 -14.17 -33.39
CA ASP A 670 70.97 -12.81 -33.84
C ASP A 670 71.48 -11.92 -32.69
N VAL A 671 71.56 -10.60 -32.91
CA VAL A 671 72.07 -9.66 -31.91
C VAL A 671 71.13 -9.44 -30.72
N ALA A 672 69.85 -9.79 -30.85
CA ALA A 672 68.86 -9.78 -29.78
C ALA A 672 68.83 -11.11 -29.00
N GLY A 673 69.46 -12.15 -29.54
CA GLY A 673 69.44 -13.50 -28.97
C GLY A 673 68.30 -14.35 -29.53
N ASP A 674 67.73 -13.94 -30.66
CA ASP A 674 66.59 -14.56 -31.31
C ASP A 674 67.04 -15.51 -32.44
N VAL A 675 66.28 -16.58 -32.66
CA VAL A 675 66.53 -17.62 -33.66
C VAL A 675 65.20 -18.00 -34.32
N ASP A 676 65.04 -17.65 -35.60
CA ASP A 676 63.90 -18.05 -36.43
C ASP A 676 64.34 -19.05 -37.51
N ILE A 677 63.63 -20.17 -37.62
CA ILE A 677 63.98 -21.27 -38.53
C ILE A 677 62.74 -21.74 -39.29
N ALA A 678 62.77 -21.60 -40.61
CA ALA A 678 61.81 -22.26 -41.50
C ALA A 678 62.35 -23.63 -41.95
N ILE A 679 61.57 -24.69 -41.74
CA ILE A 679 61.87 -26.09 -42.07
C ILE A 679 60.79 -26.60 -43.01
N VAL A 680 61.15 -27.32 -44.08
CA VAL A 680 60.17 -27.96 -44.97
C VAL A 680 60.15 -29.45 -44.69
N ILE A 681 58.97 -30.01 -44.39
CA ILE A 681 58.84 -31.46 -44.18
C ILE A 681 58.86 -32.15 -45.55
N PRO A 682 59.73 -33.15 -45.77
CA PRO A 682 59.82 -33.87 -47.04
C PRO A 682 58.48 -34.52 -47.42
N THR A 683 58.15 -34.54 -48.71
CA THR A 683 56.88 -35.11 -49.20
C THR A 683 56.83 -36.65 -49.16
N ASP A 684 57.94 -37.30 -48.86
CA ASP A 684 58.07 -38.75 -48.67
C ASP A 684 58.00 -39.17 -47.19
N PHE A 685 57.63 -38.26 -46.29
CA PHE A 685 57.40 -38.56 -44.88
C PHE A 685 56.17 -39.48 -44.72
N PRO A 686 56.16 -40.46 -43.79
CA PRO A 686 55.02 -41.35 -43.61
C PRO A 686 53.84 -40.65 -42.92
N ASP A 687 52.64 -40.73 -43.49
CA ASP A 687 51.38 -40.28 -42.85
C ASP A 687 51.17 -41.00 -41.49
N GLY A 688 50.75 -40.24 -40.47
CA GLY A 688 50.48 -40.69 -39.11
C GLY A 688 51.72 -40.94 -38.24
N ALA A 689 52.91 -40.54 -38.66
CA ALA A 689 54.14 -40.74 -37.88
C ALA A 689 54.39 -39.62 -36.86
N LEU A 690 54.56 -39.98 -35.58
CA LEU A 690 55.07 -39.10 -34.54
C LEU A 690 56.55 -38.76 -34.80
N PHE A 691 56.88 -37.48 -34.75
CA PHE A 691 58.25 -36.99 -34.77
C PHE A 691 58.44 -35.93 -33.69
N GLY A 692 59.69 -35.63 -33.38
CA GLY A 692 60.04 -34.47 -32.59
C GLY A 692 61.19 -33.69 -33.19
N VAL A 693 61.32 -32.44 -32.78
CA VAL A 693 62.49 -31.61 -33.08
C VAL A 693 63.25 -31.40 -31.79
N LYS A 694 64.53 -31.78 -31.80
CA LYS A 694 65.44 -31.55 -30.70
C LYS A 694 66.42 -30.46 -31.08
N ALA A 695 66.39 -29.36 -30.34
CA ALA A 695 67.29 -28.23 -30.52
C ALA A 695 68.19 -28.06 -29.29
N TYR A 696 69.47 -27.75 -29.51
CA TYR A 696 70.42 -27.49 -28.44
C TYR A 696 71.32 -26.29 -28.71
N GLY A 697 71.47 -25.42 -27.71
CA GLY A 697 72.25 -24.17 -27.78
C GLY A 697 72.58 -23.62 -26.39
N THR A 698 73.42 -22.59 -26.32
CA THR A 698 73.80 -21.91 -25.07
C THR A 698 72.92 -20.70 -24.79
N GLY A 699 72.21 -20.70 -23.65
CA GLY A 699 71.37 -19.60 -23.18
C GLY A 699 72.17 -18.42 -22.65
N ALA A 700 71.51 -17.26 -22.47
CA ALA A 700 72.12 -15.98 -22.07
C ALA A 700 73.13 -16.06 -20.89
N GLU A 701 72.93 -16.96 -19.94
CA GLU A 701 73.79 -17.16 -18.75
C GLU A 701 74.87 -18.27 -18.89
N GLY A 702 75.04 -18.84 -20.09
CA GLY A 702 76.06 -19.87 -20.38
C GLY A 702 75.63 -21.32 -20.09
N GLU A 703 74.36 -21.52 -19.76
CA GLU A 703 73.72 -22.82 -19.56
C GLU A 703 73.33 -23.48 -20.90
N VAL A 704 73.44 -24.81 -20.99
CA VAL A 704 73.03 -25.57 -22.18
C VAL A 704 71.51 -25.76 -22.12
N ARG A 705 70.80 -25.19 -23.10
CA ARG A 705 69.36 -25.39 -23.29
C ARG A 705 69.14 -26.50 -24.32
N ILE A 706 68.33 -27.49 -23.96
CA ILE A 706 67.86 -28.54 -24.88
C ILE A 706 66.33 -28.51 -24.82
N LEU A 707 65.69 -28.24 -25.95
CA LEU A 707 64.24 -28.34 -26.09
C LEU A 707 63.91 -29.52 -27.02
N SER A 708 62.91 -30.29 -26.64
CA SER A 708 62.35 -31.38 -27.43
C SER A 708 60.87 -31.13 -27.57
N LEU A 709 60.39 -31.14 -28.80
CA LEU A 709 59.03 -30.75 -29.13
C LEU A 709 58.47 -31.78 -30.12
N ILE A 710 57.21 -32.23 -29.96
CA ILE A 710 56.66 -33.45 -30.60
C ILE A 710 55.45 -33.08 -31.48
N GLY A 711 55.29 -33.69 -32.67
CA GLY A 711 54.13 -33.53 -33.57
C GLY A 711 53.83 -34.78 -34.44
N GLU A 712 52.64 -34.83 -35.07
CA GLU A 712 52.16 -35.91 -35.97
C GLU A 712 51.81 -35.34 -37.38
N ALA A 713 51.95 -36.11 -38.46
CA ALA A 713 51.69 -35.65 -39.85
C ALA A 713 50.46 -36.34 -40.51
N PHE A 714 49.55 -35.60 -41.17
CA PHE A 714 48.34 -36.15 -41.85
C PHE A 714 47.99 -35.42 -43.17
N ALA A 715 47.07 -36.00 -43.98
CA ALA A 715 46.65 -35.46 -45.29
C ALA A 715 45.11 -35.32 -45.49
N VAL A 716 44.70 -34.08 -45.85
CA VAL A 716 43.41 -33.52 -46.37
C VAL A 716 42.18 -33.60 -45.46
N GLU A 717 41.73 -32.43 -44.96
CA GLU A 717 40.71 -32.29 -43.90
C GLU A 717 39.33 -31.77 -44.38
N PRO A 718 38.21 -32.19 -43.72
CA PRO A 718 36.93 -31.47 -43.68
C PRO A 718 37.08 -30.08 -43.02
N PRO A 719 36.06 -29.19 -43.05
CA PRO A 719 36.11 -28.01 -42.18
C PRO A 719 36.31 -28.45 -40.73
N CYS A 720 37.10 -27.73 -39.97
CA CYS A 720 37.42 -28.10 -38.60
C CYS A 720 36.74 -27.09 -37.69
N THR A 721 35.74 -27.59 -36.96
CA THR A 721 34.98 -26.84 -35.98
C THR A 721 35.72 -26.87 -34.65
N GLN A 722 35.90 -25.72 -34.01
CA GLN A 722 36.45 -25.61 -32.67
C GLN A 722 35.35 -25.29 -31.66
N THR A 723 35.66 -25.44 -30.37
CA THR A 723 34.74 -24.96 -29.35
C THR A 723 34.76 -23.44 -29.37
N ASP A 724 33.60 -22.83 -29.59
CA ASP A 724 33.38 -21.41 -29.43
C ASP A 724 33.10 -21.14 -27.94
N ASP A 725 34.14 -20.71 -27.21
CA ASP A 725 33.99 -20.24 -25.84
C ASP A 725 33.58 -18.76 -25.87
N VAL A 726 32.39 -18.45 -25.37
CA VAL A 726 31.87 -17.08 -25.34
C VAL A 726 31.38 -16.74 -23.94
N SER A 727 31.71 -15.55 -23.46
CA SER A 727 31.12 -15.02 -22.22
C SER A 727 29.90 -14.18 -22.55
N SER A 728 28.84 -14.31 -21.76
CA SER A 728 27.63 -13.49 -21.87
C SER A 728 27.28 -12.92 -20.50
N LEU A 729 26.69 -11.73 -20.45
CA LEU A 729 25.96 -11.33 -19.26
C LEU A 729 24.57 -12.01 -19.25
N PRO A 730 23.94 -12.18 -18.08
CA PRO A 730 22.54 -12.58 -18.00
C PRO A 730 21.65 -11.66 -18.85
N GLY A 731 20.70 -12.24 -19.58
CA GLY A 731 19.76 -11.51 -20.45
C GLY A 731 20.36 -10.93 -21.75
N GLU A 732 21.68 -11.04 -21.95
CA GLU A 732 22.33 -10.53 -23.16
C GLU A 732 22.08 -11.48 -24.36
N THR A 733 21.80 -10.89 -25.53
CA THR A 733 21.85 -11.62 -26.80
C THR A 733 23.18 -11.38 -27.49
N ILE A 734 24.02 -12.41 -27.52
CA ILE A 734 25.34 -12.36 -28.15
C ILE A 734 25.31 -12.99 -29.54
N LEU A 735 26.07 -12.40 -30.45
CA LEU A 735 26.30 -12.98 -31.77
C LEU A 735 27.53 -13.87 -31.70
N ILE A 736 27.32 -15.15 -31.95
CA ILE A 736 28.37 -16.15 -32.00
C ILE A 736 28.79 -16.30 -33.46
N ASP A 737 29.94 -15.71 -33.77
CA ASP A 737 30.61 -15.92 -35.05
C ASP A 737 31.39 -17.24 -35.01
N VAL A 738 30.69 -18.32 -35.33
CA VAL A 738 31.28 -19.66 -35.45
C VAL A 738 32.41 -19.72 -36.49
N THR A 739 32.57 -18.72 -37.37
CA THR A 739 33.68 -18.68 -38.34
C THR A 739 34.96 -18.08 -37.76
N SER A 740 34.91 -17.54 -36.55
CA SER A 740 36.01 -16.78 -35.93
C SER A 740 37.21 -17.67 -35.57
N ASN A 741 36.94 -18.90 -35.13
CA ASN A 741 37.93 -19.91 -34.76
C ASN A 741 37.83 -21.19 -35.62
N ASP A 742 36.76 -21.33 -36.43
CA ASP A 742 36.60 -22.47 -37.33
C ASP A 742 37.41 -22.34 -38.62
N SER A 743 38.04 -23.44 -39.02
CA SER A 743 38.74 -23.49 -40.29
C SER A 743 37.82 -24.01 -41.41
N PRO A 744 37.72 -23.33 -42.58
CA PRO A 744 37.05 -23.88 -43.76
C PRO A 744 37.76 -25.13 -44.31
N GLY A 745 38.98 -25.43 -43.85
CA GLY A 745 39.86 -26.38 -44.50
C GLY A 745 40.31 -25.85 -45.87
N ALA A 746 40.36 -26.70 -46.89
CA ALA A 746 40.87 -26.34 -48.22
C ALA A 746 39.86 -25.58 -49.12
N VAL A 747 38.59 -25.48 -48.71
CA VAL A 747 37.46 -24.94 -49.50
C VAL A 747 36.56 -24.12 -48.58
N PRO A 748 36.06 -22.93 -48.97
CA PRO A 748 35.23 -22.08 -48.10
C PRO A 748 34.02 -22.79 -47.48
N LEU A 749 33.63 -22.35 -46.27
CA LEU A 749 32.38 -22.75 -45.62
C LEU A 749 31.17 -22.25 -46.42
N ASP A 750 30.14 -23.09 -46.53
CA ASP A 750 28.82 -22.72 -47.04
C ASP A 750 27.91 -22.41 -45.84
N LEU A 751 27.87 -21.15 -45.43
CA LEU A 751 27.12 -20.72 -44.23
C LEU A 751 25.60 -20.90 -44.37
N SER A 752 25.08 -21.15 -45.59
CA SER A 752 23.67 -21.52 -45.76
C SER A 752 23.34 -22.92 -45.21
N THR A 753 24.37 -23.69 -44.84
CA THR A 753 24.26 -25.01 -44.23
C THR A 753 24.38 -25.00 -42.71
N LEU A 754 24.55 -23.83 -42.07
CA LEU A 754 24.66 -23.70 -40.63
C LEU A 754 23.34 -24.05 -39.94
N THR A 755 23.37 -24.98 -38.98
CA THR A 755 22.21 -25.40 -38.19
C THR A 755 22.60 -25.71 -36.75
N VAL A 756 21.78 -25.29 -35.77
CA VAL A 756 21.86 -25.79 -34.39
C VAL A 756 21.29 -27.22 -34.39
N GLU A 757 22.09 -28.19 -33.95
CA GLU A 757 21.74 -29.63 -33.88
C GLU A 757 21.23 -30.03 -32.49
N VAL A 758 21.78 -29.40 -31.46
CA VAL A 758 21.34 -29.56 -30.06
C VAL A 758 21.19 -28.18 -29.47
N ASP A 759 19.98 -27.86 -29.03
CA ASP A 759 19.67 -26.58 -28.39
C ASP A 759 20.37 -26.44 -27.02
N PRO A 760 20.65 -25.21 -26.57
CA PRO A 760 21.14 -24.94 -25.23
C PRO A 760 20.20 -25.43 -24.12
N MET A 761 20.73 -25.61 -22.91
CA MET A 761 19.95 -26.08 -21.76
C MET A 761 19.11 -24.98 -21.11
N PHE A 762 19.59 -23.74 -21.11
CA PHE A 762 18.95 -22.63 -20.43
C PHE A 762 18.62 -21.48 -21.40
N GLY A 763 19.56 -21.08 -22.26
CA GLY A 763 19.36 -20.03 -23.25
C GLY A 763 18.71 -20.51 -24.54
N VAL A 764 18.64 -19.62 -25.53
CA VAL A 764 18.05 -19.90 -26.86
C VAL A 764 19.05 -19.58 -27.97
N ALA A 765 19.35 -20.56 -28.81
CA ALA A 765 20.21 -20.38 -29.99
C ALA A 765 19.39 -20.36 -31.29
N THR A 766 19.53 -19.30 -32.10
CA THR A 766 18.87 -19.18 -33.40
C THR A 766 19.88 -18.87 -34.51
N VAL A 767 19.66 -19.44 -35.70
CA VAL A 767 20.53 -19.18 -36.86
C VAL A 767 19.96 -18.05 -37.71
N ASP A 768 20.74 -16.99 -37.93
CA ASP A 768 20.42 -16.01 -38.98
C ASP A 768 20.95 -16.51 -40.32
N ALA A 769 20.03 -17.05 -41.14
CA ALA A 769 20.33 -17.58 -42.47
C ALA A 769 20.79 -16.51 -43.48
N THR A 770 20.67 -15.22 -43.17
CA THR A 770 21.05 -14.09 -44.04
C THR A 770 22.50 -13.68 -43.85
N THR A 771 23.01 -13.79 -42.61
CA THR A 771 24.39 -13.44 -42.22
C THR A 771 25.28 -14.68 -42.03
N GLY A 772 24.70 -15.85 -41.74
CA GLY A 772 25.43 -17.07 -41.49
C GLY A 772 26.03 -17.16 -40.08
N THR A 773 25.36 -16.58 -39.09
CA THR A 773 25.81 -16.49 -37.69
C THR A 773 24.77 -17.10 -36.74
N ILE A 774 25.17 -17.46 -35.53
CA ILE A 774 24.26 -17.92 -34.48
C ILE A 774 24.03 -16.77 -33.49
N LEU A 775 22.78 -16.48 -33.18
CA LEU A 775 22.38 -15.59 -32.10
C LEU A 775 22.04 -16.45 -30.89
N TYR A 776 22.71 -16.21 -29.77
CA TYR A 776 22.41 -16.86 -28.50
C TYR A 776 21.87 -15.82 -27.52
N ALA A 777 20.65 -16.05 -27.02
CA ALA A 777 20.04 -15.26 -25.96
C ALA A 777 20.27 -15.98 -24.62
N ALA A 778 21.04 -15.36 -23.72
CA ALA A 778 21.26 -15.87 -22.38
C ALA A 778 19.99 -15.74 -21.52
N PRO A 779 19.69 -16.71 -20.63
CA PRO A 779 18.72 -16.52 -19.56
C PRO A 779 19.11 -15.32 -18.69
N SER A 780 18.12 -14.61 -18.17
CA SER A 780 18.32 -13.40 -17.36
C SER A 780 18.40 -13.68 -15.87
N ASP A 781 17.81 -14.76 -15.42
CA ASP A 781 17.75 -15.21 -14.02
C ASP A 781 18.86 -16.19 -13.64
N TRP A 782 19.86 -16.42 -14.51
CA TRP A 782 20.81 -17.52 -14.34
C TRP A 782 22.26 -17.16 -14.64
N LEU A 783 23.16 -17.68 -13.79
CA LEU A 783 24.61 -17.59 -13.93
C LEU A 783 25.23 -19.01 -13.99
N GLY A 784 26.17 -19.21 -14.90
CA GLY A 784 26.94 -20.44 -15.08
C GLY A 784 27.21 -20.79 -16.54
N GLU A 785 27.68 -22.03 -16.78
CA GLU A 785 27.95 -22.52 -18.14
C GLU A 785 26.70 -23.09 -18.86
N ASP A 786 26.34 -22.55 -20.02
CA ASP A 786 25.45 -23.18 -20.99
C ASP A 786 26.23 -23.75 -22.20
N ARG A 787 25.61 -24.64 -22.97
CA ARG A 787 26.26 -25.34 -24.08
C ARG A 787 25.27 -25.74 -25.17
N PHE A 788 25.67 -25.58 -26.42
CA PHE A 788 24.91 -26.10 -27.56
C PHE A 788 25.83 -26.61 -28.68
N LEU A 789 25.28 -27.40 -29.61
CA LEU A 789 26.05 -27.96 -30.74
C LEU A 789 25.51 -27.47 -32.08
N TYR A 790 26.39 -27.14 -33.02
CA TYR A 790 26.01 -26.71 -34.38
C TYR A 790 26.72 -27.55 -35.45
N THR A 791 26.14 -27.60 -36.65
CA THR A 791 26.75 -28.21 -37.83
C THR A 791 26.97 -27.18 -38.92
N VAL A 792 28.13 -27.21 -39.58
CA VAL A 792 28.44 -26.39 -40.77
C VAL A 792 29.17 -27.23 -41.82
N CYS A 793 28.85 -27.01 -43.10
CA CYS A 793 29.46 -27.71 -44.23
C CYS A 793 30.30 -26.77 -45.11
N ASN A 794 31.28 -27.31 -45.82
CA ASN A 794 31.95 -26.59 -46.92
C ASN A 794 31.19 -26.73 -48.24
N GLU A 795 31.55 -25.93 -49.26
CA GLU A 795 30.91 -25.92 -50.59
C GLU A 795 30.91 -27.30 -51.32
N ASN A 796 31.70 -28.28 -50.85
CA ASN A 796 31.72 -29.64 -51.40
C ASN A 796 30.78 -30.60 -50.66
N GLY A 797 30.06 -30.14 -49.63
CA GLY A 797 29.11 -30.92 -48.85
C GLY A 797 29.74 -31.79 -47.76
N ASN A 798 30.97 -31.50 -47.32
CA ASN A 798 31.57 -32.13 -46.15
C ASN A 798 31.26 -31.28 -44.92
N CYS A 799 30.68 -31.88 -43.88
CA CYS A 799 30.18 -31.19 -42.69
C CYS A 799 30.91 -31.61 -41.42
N SER A 800 30.95 -30.69 -40.45
CA SER A 800 31.53 -30.89 -39.13
C SER A 800 30.60 -30.34 -38.05
N LEU A 801 30.68 -30.94 -36.86
CA LEU A 801 29.88 -30.60 -35.68
C LEU A 801 30.76 -29.81 -34.71
N GLY A 802 30.41 -28.55 -34.46
CA GLY A 802 31.04 -27.66 -33.49
C GLY A 802 30.27 -27.62 -32.18
N GLU A 803 30.97 -27.18 -31.13
CA GLU A 803 30.42 -26.96 -29.79
C GLU A 803 30.52 -25.47 -29.49
N VAL A 804 29.50 -24.91 -28.86
CA VAL A 804 29.59 -23.61 -28.20
C VAL A 804 29.48 -23.83 -26.71
N LEU A 805 30.42 -23.26 -25.96
CA LEU A 805 30.36 -23.14 -24.51
C LEU A 805 30.10 -21.68 -24.18
N ILE A 806 29.00 -21.40 -23.50
CA ILE A 806 28.68 -20.04 -23.04
C ILE A 806 28.92 -20.00 -21.55
N ASP A 807 29.83 -19.17 -21.08
CA ASP A 807 29.98 -18.86 -19.66
C ASP A 807 29.18 -17.59 -19.36
N ILE A 808 28.03 -17.76 -18.72
CA ILE A 808 27.20 -16.66 -18.25
C ILE A 808 27.71 -16.31 -16.86
N ASP A 809 28.74 -15.48 -16.82
CA ASP A 809 29.43 -15.12 -15.58
C ASP A 809 29.56 -13.61 -15.47
N VAL A 810 29.56 -13.15 -14.22
CA VAL A 810 29.80 -11.75 -13.85
C VAL A 810 31.16 -11.66 -13.19
N VAL A 811 32.06 -10.85 -13.75
CA VAL A 811 33.37 -10.63 -13.12
C VAL A 811 33.21 -9.67 -11.96
N CYS A 812 32.96 -10.22 -10.78
CA CYS A 812 32.75 -9.44 -9.55
C CYS A 812 33.95 -8.53 -9.26
N THR A 813 33.71 -7.22 -9.15
CA THR A 813 34.67 -6.24 -8.65
C THR A 813 34.73 -6.25 -7.13
N ILE A 814 33.61 -6.61 -6.47
CA ILE A 814 33.45 -6.75 -5.03
C ILE A 814 32.83 -8.13 -4.76
N THR A 815 33.45 -8.92 -3.88
CA THR A 815 33.00 -10.29 -3.60
C THR A 815 32.99 -10.56 -2.09
N GLY A 816 31.88 -11.10 -1.61
CA GLY A 816 31.69 -11.63 -0.25
C GLY A 816 32.28 -13.02 -0.05
N THR A 817 31.71 -13.74 0.89
CA THR A 817 32.10 -15.07 1.35
C THR A 817 30.86 -15.95 1.49
N GLU A 818 30.98 -17.14 2.09
CA GLU A 818 29.86 -18.05 2.31
C GLU A 818 29.16 -17.80 3.66
N GLY A 819 29.28 -16.61 4.25
CA GLY A 819 28.50 -16.22 5.42
C GLY A 819 28.29 -14.71 5.48
N ASP A 820 27.40 -14.28 6.39
CA ASP A 820 26.90 -12.89 6.50
C ASP A 820 27.99 -11.80 6.31
N ASP A 821 27.92 -11.08 5.20
CA ASP A 821 28.85 -10.03 4.79
C ASP A 821 28.21 -8.63 4.73
N LEU A 822 29.06 -7.60 4.73
CA LEU A 822 28.68 -6.21 4.44
C LEU A 822 29.49 -5.73 3.25
N LEU A 823 28.84 -5.57 2.10
CA LEU A 823 29.44 -5.17 0.83
C LEU A 823 28.98 -3.76 0.49
N ILE A 824 29.92 -2.89 0.14
CA ILE A 824 29.63 -1.48 -0.16
C ILE A 824 30.36 -1.10 -1.45
N GLY A 825 29.58 -0.69 -2.45
CA GLY A 825 30.03 -0.17 -3.74
C GLY A 825 30.50 1.29 -3.70
N THR A 826 30.60 1.85 -4.89
CA THR A 826 31.08 3.20 -5.21
C THR A 826 29.99 3.97 -5.95
N ASP A 827 30.19 5.27 -6.21
CA ASP A 827 29.20 6.06 -6.98
C ASP A 827 29.33 5.83 -8.51
N GLY A 828 29.85 4.68 -8.95
CA GLY A 828 29.88 4.31 -10.37
C GLY A 828 29.83 2.79 -10.54
N ASP A 829 29.58 2.35 -11.77
CA ASP A 829 29.26 0.97 -12.14
C ASP A 829 30.16 -0.08 -11.44
N ASP A 830 29.55 -0.86 -10.56
CA ASP A 830 30.14 -1.93 -9.77
C ASP A 830 29.54 -3.29 -10.15
N VAL A 831 30.28 -4.36 -9.86
CA VAL A 831 29.80 -5.74 -9.97
C VAL A 831 30.00 -6.40 -8.61
N ILE A 832 28.91 -6.61 -7.87
CA ILE A 832 28.93 -7.04 -6.47
C ILE A 832 28.33 -8.44 -6.36
N CYS A 833 29.04 -9.34 -5.68
CA CYS A 833 28.60 -10.72 -5.48
C CYS A 833 28.67 -11.09 -3.98
N GLY A 834 27.53 -11.34 -3.33
CA GLY A 834 27.43 -11.77 -1.93
C GLY A 834 27.95 -13.20 -1.71
N LEU A 835 27.51 -14.11 -2.58
CA LEU A 835 27.72 -15.57 -2.59
C LEU A 835 26.78 -16.31 -1.64
N GLY A 836 27.05 -16.35 -0.35
CA GLY A 836 26.14 -17.03 0.57
C GLY A 836 26.22 -16.45 1.96
N GLY A 837 25.14 -16.49 2.72
CA GLY A 837 25.06 -15.78 3.99
C GLY A 837 23.75 -15.06 4.12
N ARG A 838 23.72 -14.06 4.99
CA ARG A 838 22.69 -13.03 4.96
C ARG A 838 23.44 -11.73 4.80
N ASP A 839 23.57 -11.34 3.56
CA ASP A 839 24.48 -10.29 3.15
C ASP A 839 23.75 -8.97 3.12
N GLN A 840 24.50 -7.92 3.46
CA GLN A 840 24.04 -6.56 3.31
C GLN A 840 24.84 -5.88 2.21
N ILE A 841 24.16 -5.53 1.13
CA ILE A 841 24.76 -4.95 -0.07
C ILE A 841 24.23 -3.52 -0.25
N ASP A 842 25.14 -2.56 -0.37
CA ASP A 842 24.85 -1.15 -0.71
C ASP A 842 25.73 -0.77 -1.90
N ALA A 843 25.21 -0.88 -3.11
CA ALA A 843 25.97 -0.64 -4.35
C ALA A 843 26.20 0.86 -4.61
N LYS A 844 25.32 1.68 -4.03
CA LYS A 844 25.27 3.15 -4.07
C LYS A 844 24.75 3.73 -5.35
N GLY A 845 25.46 3.74 -6.44
CA GLY A 845 24.92 4.29 -7.68
C GLY A 845 25.92 4.25 -8.80
N GLY A 846 25.47 4.55 -10.01
CA GLY A 846 26.08 3.93 -11.20
C GLY A 846 25.19 2.77 -11.64
N ASN A 847 25.44 2.20 -12.81
CA ASN A 847 24.65 1.08 -13.30
C ASN A 847 25.33 -0.22 -12.85
N ASP A 848 24.82 -0.80 -11.79
CA ASP A 848 25.46 -1.87 -11.04
C ASP A 848 24.92 -3.24 -11.44
N ILE A 849 25.76 -4.27 -11.30
CA ILE A 849 25.33 -5.67 -11.38
C ILE A 849 25.50 -6.29 -10.01
N ILE A 850 24.41 -6.75 -9.42
CA ILE A 850 24.38 -7.26 -8.05
C ILE A 850 23.87 -8.70 -8.05
N VAL A 851 24.62 -9.58 -7.39
CA VAL A 851 24.25 -10.97 -7.16
C VAL A 851 24.30 -11.23 -5.65
N GLY A 852 23.15 -11.37 -4.99
CA GLY A 852 23.07 -11.68 -3.55
C GLY A 852 23.64 -13.07 -3.29
N GLY A 853 23.00 -14.08 -3.87
CA GLY A 853 23.46 -15.46 -3.88
C GLY A 853 22.54 -16.38 -3.09
N SER A 854 22.91 -16.78 -1.89
CA SER A 854 22.12 -17.71 -1.09
C SER A 854 21.99 -17.29 0.37
N GLY A 855 20.78 -17.44 0.91
CA GLY A 855 20.35 -16.92 2.20
C GLY A 855 19.72 -15.55 2.08
N ALA A 856 19.05 -15.11 3.16
CA ALA A 856 18.22 -13.91 3.18
C ALA A 856 19.06 -12.62 3.13
N ASP A 857 19.21 -12.08 1.94
CA ASP A 857 20.04 -10.93 1.62
C ASP A 857 19.25 -9.63 1.66
N HIS A 858 19.98 -8.53 1.86
CA HIS A 858 19.43 -7.19 1.86
C HIS A 858 20.24 -6.31 0.91
N ILE A 859 19.62 -5.94 -0.20
CA ILE A 859 20.25 -5.31 -1.36
C ILE A 859 19.67 -3.91 -1.56
N LEU A 860 20.55 -2.90 -1.54
CA LEU A 860 20.28 -1.54 -1.96
C LEU A 860 21.12 -1.27 -3.22
N ALA A 861 20.49 -1.22 -4.39
CA ALA A 861 21.18 -0.98 -5.66
C ALA A 861 21.51 0.51 -5.82
N GLY A 862 20.50 1.38 -5.67
CA GLY A 862 20.70 2.82 -5.55
C GLY A 862 20.40 3.55 -6.86
N PRO A 863 20.92 4.78 -7.10
CA PRO A 863 20.64 5.44 -8.37
C PRO A 863 21.47 4.88 -9.53
N GLY A 864 20.81 4.35 -10.54
CA GLY A 864 21.41 3.65 -11.67
C GLY A 864 20.33 2.92 -12.46
N ASP A 865 20.65 2.48 -13.68
CA ASP A 865 19.87 1.39 -14.29
C ASP A 865 20.56 0.09 -13.87
N ASP A 866 20.07 -0.54 -12.82
CA ASP A 866 20.75 -1.64 -12.11
C ASP A 866 20.23 -3.01 -12.54
N TYR A 867 21.07 -4.04 -12.37
CA TYR A 867 20.74 -5.43 -12.64
C TYR A 867 20.95 -6.27 -11.38
N VAL A 868 19.86 -6.72 -10.76
CA VAL A 868 19.88 -7.41 -9.48
C VAL A 868 19.37 -8.84 -9.62
N ILE A 869 20.17 -9.80 -9.13
CA ILE A 869 19.77 -11.19 -8.89
C ILE A 869 19.91 -11.42 -7.38
N ALA A 870 18.81 -11.45 -6.63
CA ALA A 870 18.87 -11.62 -5.18
C ALA A 870 19.25 -13.07 -4.82
N GLY A 871 18.54 -14.07 -5.35
CA GLY A 871 19.00 -15.45 -5.40
C GLY A 871 18.08 -16.42 -4.70
N ASN A 872 18.57 -17.18 -3.72
CA ASN A 872 17.69 -18.03 -2.89
C ASN A 872 17.69 -17.49 -1.48
N GLY A 873 16.54 -17.37 -0.84
CA GLY A 873 16.44 -16.77 0.49
C GLY A 873 15.22 -15.88 0.57
N ASP A 874 14.83 -15.47 1.78
CA ASP A 874 13.80 -14.43 1.92
C ASP A 874 14.51 -13.08 1.76
N ASP A 875 14.57 -12.57 0.54
CA ASP A 875 15.42 -11.45 0.18
C ASP A 875 14.68 -10.11 0.26
N ILE A 876 15.46 -9.05 0.44
CA ILE A 876 14.93 -7.70 0.45
C ILE A 876 15.73 -6.85 -0.53
N VAL A 877 15.05 -6.31 -1.55
CA VAL A 877 15.68 -5.58 -2.66
C VAL A 877 15.05 -4.20 -2.84
N ASP A 878 15.90 -3.17 -2.90
CA ASP A 878 15.55 -1.81 -3.31
C ASP A 878 16.36 -1.46 -4.57
N GLY A 879 15.69 -1.33 -5.71
CA GLY A 879 16.28 -0.95 -7.00
C GLY A 879 16.81 0.48 -6.98
N GLY A 880 16.09 1.39 -6.34
CA GLY A 880 16.55 2.76 -6.12
C GLY A 880 16.04 3.75 -7.16
N SER A 881 16.82 4.15 -8.15
CA SER A 881 16.26 5.03 -9.20
C SER A 881 16.98 4.90 -10.52
N GLY A 882 16.23 4.73 -11.59
CA GLY A 882 16.66 4.39 -12.94
C GLY A 882 15.86 3.17 -13.37
N ALA A 883 16.03 2.71 -14.61
CA ALA A 883 15.26 1.58 -15.11
C ALA A 883 15.95 0.27 -14.70
N ASP A 884 15.47 -0.32 -13.61
CA ASP A 884 16.11 -1.46 -12.96
C ASP A 884 15.58 -2.79 -13.49
N THR A 885 16.41 -3.82 -13.47
CA THR A 885 16.01 -5.21 -13.71
C THR A 885 16.29 -6.04 -12.48
N ILE A 886 15.25 -6.57 -11.84
CA ILE A 886 15.34 -7.24 -10.54
C ILE A 886 14.73 -8.65 -10.63
N TYR A 887 15.49 -9.64 -10.17
CA TYR A 887 15.04 -11.01 -9.96
C TYR A 887 15.16 -11.34 -8.47
N GLY A 888 14.03 -11.63 -7.81
CA GLY A 888 13.99 -12.09 -6.40
C GLY A 888 14.57 -13.49 -6.26
N GLY A 889 13.94 -14.46 -6.94
CA GLY A 889 14.39 -15.84 -7.00
C GLY A 889 13.54 -16.76 -6.12
N GLU A 890 14.15 -17.71 -5.41
CA GLU A 890 13.39 -18.61 -4.51
C GLU A 890 13.27 -17.97 -3.13
N GLY A 891 12.07 -17.75 -2.59
CA GLY A 891 11.99 -17.05 -1.32
C GLY A 891 10.64 -16.58 -0.85
N LEU A 892 10.66 -15.67 0.10
CA LEU A 892 9.58 -14.73 0.40
C LEU A 892 10.20 -13.36 0.26
N ASP A 893 10.13 -12.79 -0.93
CA ASP A 893 10.92 -11.63 -1.29
C ASP A 893 10.15 -10.33 -1.11
N VAL A 894 10.86 -9.28 -0.73
CA VAL A 894 10.32 -7.92 -0.65
C VAL A 894 11.09 -7.05 -1.63
N ILE A 895 10.44 -6.64 -2.72
CA ILE A 895 11.09 -5.95 -3.82
C ILE A 895 10.44 -4.58 -4.05
N ALA A 896 11.26 -3.53 -4.20
CA ALA A 896 10.83 -2.20 -4.60
C ALA A 896 11.67 -1.68 -5.78
N GLY A 897 11.06 -1.46 -6.94
CA GLY A 897 11.70 -0.84 -8.13
C GLY A 897 11.90 0.67 -7.99
N ARG A 898 10.99 1.34 -7.26
CA ARG A 898 10.99 2.78 -6.93
C ARG A 898 10.70 3.69 -8.10
N ARG A 899 11.68 4.04 -8.93
CA ARG A 899 11.58 5.12 -9.92
C ARG A 899 12.32 4.68 -11.16
N GLY A 900 11.61 4.44 -12.23
CA GLY A 900 12.17 3.80 -13.39
C GLY A 900 11.06 3.19 -14.20
N ASP A 901 11.38 2.82 -15.44
CA ASP A 901 10.54 1.84 -16.12
C ASP A 901 11.17 0.49 -15.77
N ASP A 902 10.73 -0.13 -14.67
CA ASP A 902 11.43 -1.26 -14.04
C ASP A 902 10.94 -2.60 -14.61
N THR A 903 11.81 -3.62 -14.58
CA THR A 903 11.44 -5.01 -14.87
C THR A 903 11.70 -5.85 -13.62
N ILE A 904 10.64 -6.37 -13.01
CA ILE A 904 10.71 -7.08 -11.73
C ILE A 904 10.11 -8.48 -11.87
N VAL A 905 10.82 -9.49 -11.41
CA VAL A 905 10.35 -10.87 -11.31
C VAL A 905 10.54 -11.35 -9.87
N GLY A 906 9.46 -11.66 -9.16
CA GLY A 906 9.49 -12.23 -7.80
C GLY A 906 10.13 -13.61 -7.82
N GLY A 907 9.50 -14.56 -8.50
CA GLY A 907 9.97 -15.93 -8.63
C GLY A 907 9.11 -16.90 -7.81
N PRO A 908 9.62 -18.06 -7.40
CA PRO A 908 8.89 -18.95 -6.50
C PRO A 908 8.87 -18.40 -5.06
N GLY A 909 7.69 -18.08 -4.55
CA GLY A 909 7.55 -17.43 -3.26
C GLY A 909 6.17 -16.84 -3.05
N ASN A 910 5.90 -16.36 -1.83
CA ASN A 910 4.79 -15.42 -1.62
C ASN A 910 5.42 -14.05 -1.43
N ASP A 911 5.61 -13.35 -2.53
CA ASP A 911 6.43 -12.16 -2.63
C ASP A 911 5.61 -10.88 -2.46
N SER A 912 6.28 -9.80 -2.06
CA SER A 912 5.72 -8.48 -1.90
C SER A 912 6.46 -7.50 -2.80
N ILE A 913 5.86 -7.15 -3.93
CA ILE A 913 6.50 -6.39 -4.99
C ILE A 913 5.86 -5.00 -5.15
N LYS A 914 6.71 -3.99 -5.36
CA LYS A 914 6.30 -2.64 -5.77
C LYS A 914 7.07 -2.19 -6.99
N GLY A 915 6.38 -1.85 -8.07
CA GLY A 915 6.97 -1.19 -9.24
C GLY A 915 7.44 0.20 -8.87
N GLY A 916 6.49 1.11 -8.64
CA GLY A 916 6.77 2.43 -8.09
C GLY A 916 6.36 3.53 -9.05
N LYS A 917 7.31 4.12 -9.78
CA LYS A 917 7.05 5.22 -10.69
C LYS A 917 7.71 4.99 -12.02
N GLY A 918 6.91 4.98 -13.07
CA GLY A 918 7.32 4.77 -14.45
C GLY A 918 6.50 3.62 -14.99
N HIS A 919 6.82 3.13 -16.18
CA HIS A 919 6.08 2.05 -16.82
C HIS A 919 6.72 0.71 -16.46
N ASP A 920 6.22 0.07 -15.41
CA ASP A 920 6.84 -1.11 -14.83
C ASP A 920 6.30 -2.39 -15.48
N ASN A 921 7.16 -3.41 -15.58
CA ASN A 921 6.81 -4.75 -16.02
C ASN A 921 7.11 -5.75 -14.90
N ILE A 922 6.06 -6.25 -14.25
CA ILE A 922 6.14 -6.98 -12.98
C ILE A 922 5.50 -8.37 -13.12
N SER A 923 6.20 -9.40 -12.67
CA SER A 923 5.70 -10.77 -12.53
C SER A 923 5.93 -11.25 -11.10
N GLY A 924 4.87 -11.76 -10.45
CA GLY A 924 4.91 -12.37 -9.12
C GLY A 924 5.63 -13.71 -9.17
N GLY A 925 5.06 -14.67 -9.88
CA GLY A 925 5.66 -15.97 -10.13
C GLY A 925 4.84 -17.10 -9.52
N ASP A 926 5.49 -18.05 -8.85
CA ASP A 926 4.79 -19.18 -8.23
C ASP A 926 4.56 -18.89 -6.73
N GLY A 927 3.32 -18.66 -6.30
CA GLY A 927 2.89 -18.56 -4.90
C GLY A 927 1.91 -17.41 -4.68
N ASP A 928 1.44 -17.19 -3.44
CA ASP A 928 0.42 -16.15 -3.21
C ASP A 928 1.08 -14.77 -3.05
N ASP A 929 1.14 -14.00 -4.13
CA ASP A 929 1.91 -12.76 -4.23
C ASP A 929 1.08 -11.50 -3.92
N THR A 930 1.77 -10.43 -3.55
CA THR A 930 1.17 -9.10 -3.39
C THR A 930 1.93 -8.08 -4.21
N ILE A 931 1.29 -7.54 -5.26
CA ILE A 931 1.93 -6.66 -6.23
C ILE A 931 1.22 -5.29 -6.30
N TYR A 932 2.02 -4.23 -6.29
CA TYR A 932 1.58 -2.85 -6.48
C TYR A 932 2.34 -2.21 -7.67
N GLY A 933 1.66 -1.88 -8.76
CA GLY A 933 2.24 -1.10 -9.88
C GLY A 933 2.56 0.33 -9.45
N ASN A 934 1.57 0.97 -8.82
CA ASN A 934 1.55 2.33 -8.27
C ASN A 934 1.30 3.44 -9.31
N SER A 935 2.29 3.92 -10.04
CA SER A 935 2.10 5.07 -10.93
C SER A 935 2.86 4.88 -12.23
N GLY A 936 2.12 4.59 -13.28
CA GLY A 936 2.67 4.14 -14.55
C GLY A 936 1.57 3.71 -15.47
N ASP A 937 1.87 3.45 -16.74
CA ASP A 937 1.04 2.47 -17.45
C ASP A 937 1.78 1.14 -17.24
N ASP A 938 1.41 0.40 -16.21
CA ASP A 938 2.14 -0.77 -15.71
C ASP A 938 1.62 -2.07 -16.36
N THR A 939 2.49 -3.07 -16.47
CA THR A 939 2.12 -4.45 -16.85
C THR A 939 2.40 -5.37 -15.67
N ILE A 940 1.36 -6.01 -15.14
CA ILE A 940 1.44 -6.83 -13.92
C ILE A 940 0.92 -8.25 -14.22
N SER A 941 1.65 -9.28 -13.78
CA SER A 941 1.24 -10.68 -13.80
C SER A 941 1.35 -11.28 -12.39
N GLY A 942 0.28 -11.86 -11.85
CA GLY A 942 0.32 -12.66 -10.62
C GLY A 942 0.97 -14.03 -10.85
N ASP A 943 0.65 -14.63 -12.00
CA ASP A 943 1.10 -15.95 -12.45
C ASP A 943 0.38 -17.12 -11.74
N ALA A 944 0.96 -17.81 -10.76
CA ALA A 944 0.32 -18.98 -10.16
C ALA A 944 0.20 -18.86 -8.64
N GLY A 945 -1.01 -18.67 -8.12
CA GLY A 945 -1.22 -18.40 -6.70
C GLY A 945 -2.56 -17.73 -6.46
N ASN A 946 -2.89 -17.41 -5.21
CA ASN A 946 -4.01 -16.52 -4.92
C ASN A 946 -3.45 -15.12 -4.68
N ASP A 947 -3.38 -14.33 -5.73
CA ASP A 947 -2.59 -13.11 -5.76
C ASP A 947 -3.42 -11.89 -5.37
N THR A 948 -2.74 -10.85 -4.90
CA THR A 948 -3.32 -9.54 -4.63
C THR A 948 -2.63 -8.50 -5.50
N LEU A 949 -3.34 -8.00 -6.51
CA LEU A 949 -2.78 -7.13 -7.55
C LEU A 949 -3.45 -5.76 -7.54
N LEU A 950 -2.65 -4.68 -7.48
CA LEU A 950 -3.12 -3.30 -7.60
C LEU A 950 -2.34 -2.57 -8.71
N GLY A 951 -3.02 -2.17 -9.80
CA GLY A 951 -2.44 -1.38 -10.88
C GLY A 951 -2.01 0.00 -10.39
N GLY A 952 -2.97 0.82 -9.98
CA GLY A 952 -2.73 2.10 -9.32
C GLY A 952 -3.24 3.29 -10.13
N ARG A 953 -2.35 4.05 -10.74
CA ARG A 953 -2.67 5.24 -11.53
C ARG A 953 -2.22 5.05 -12.97
N ASN A 954 -2.98 5.66 -13.87
CA ASN A 954 -2.90 5.57 -15.33
C ASN A 954 -3.35 4.19 -15.82
N SER A 955 -3.15 3.90 -17.11
CA SER A 955 -3.79 2.76 -17.76
C SER A 955 -2.93 1.52 -17.60
N ASP A 956 -3.36 0.61 -16.73
CA ASP A 956 -2.61 -0.58 -16.39
C ASP A 956 -3.09 -1.81 -17.18
N THR A 957 -2.20 -2.79 -17.37
CA THR A 957 -2.53 -4.11 -17.90
C THR A 957 -2.22 -5.16 -16.84
N ILE A 958 -3.24 -5.85 -16.35
CA ILE A 958 -3.14 -6.77 -15.21
C ILE A 958 -3.61 -8.17 -15.62
N TYR A 959 -2.78 -9.17 -15.35
CA TYR A 959 -3.07 -10.59 -15.50
C TYR A 959 -3.05 -11.23 -14.10
N GLY A 960 -4.17 -11.81 -13.65
CA GLY A 960 -4.25 -12.55 -12.39
C GLY A 960 -3.45 -13.85 -12.50
N GLY A 961 -4.00 -14.82 -13.22
CA GLY A 961 -3.31 -16.06 -13.57
C GLY A 961 -4.06 -17.29 -13.11
N ASP A 962 -3.37 -18.28 -12.54
CA ASP A 962 -3.98 -19.48 -11.96
C ASP A 962 -4.21 -19.29 -10.45
N GLY A 963 -5.45 -19.27 -9.98
CA GLY A 963 -5.82 -19.25 -8.55
C GLY A 963 -6.87 -18.18 -8.27
N ALA A 964 -7.29 -18.04 -7.01
CA ALA A 964 -8.38 -17.12 -6.65
C ALA A 964 -7.83 -15.73 -6.30
N ASP A 965 -7.83 -14.84 -7.27
CA ASP A 965 -7.11 -13.57 -7.23
C ASP A 965 -7.98 -12.41 -6.72
N THR A 966 -7.33 -11.41 -6.15
CA THR A 966 -7.93 -10.13 -5.78
C THR A 966 -7.26 -9.02 -6.57
N ILE A 967 -7.99 -8.45 -7.53
CA ILE A 967 -7.44 -7.48 -8.50
C ILE A 967 -8.15 -6.14 -8.38
N THR A 968 -7.38 -5.06 -8.40
CA THR A 968 -7.90 -3.69 -8.53
C THR A 968 -7.12 -2.92 -9.59
N GLY A 969 -7.80 -2.42 -10.62
CA GLY A 969 -7.21 -1.59 -11.69
C GLY A 969 -6.74 -0.24 -11.13
N GLY A 970 -7.69 0.58 -10.70
CA GLY A 970 -7.43 1.79 -9.93
C GLY A 970 -7.95 3.04 -10.62
N SER A 971 -7.09 3.76 -11.34
CA SER A 971 -7.51 4.98 -12.04
C SER A 971 -6.84 5.11 -13.38
N GLY A 972 -7.61 5.19 -14.45
CA GLY A 972 -7.10 5.07 -15.80
C GLY A 972 -7.94 4.03 -16.53
N ASP A 973 -7.84 3.99 -17.85
CA ASP A 973 -8.59 2.99 -18.63
C ASP A 973 -7.79 1.68 -18.56
N ASP A 974 -8.19 0.74 -17.69
CA ASP A 974 -7.41 -0.45 -17.34
C ASP A 974 -7.81 -1.67 -18.19
N ILE A 975 -6.87 -2.60 -18.39
CA ILE A 975 -7.11 -3.90 -19.02
C ILE A 975 -6.82 -4.99 -17.99
N ILE A 976 -7.85 -5.75 -17.61
CA ILE A 976 -7.76 -6.79 -16.57
C ILE A 976 -8.21 -8.13 -17.14
N ASP A 977 -7.39 -9.15 -17.00
CA ASP A 977 -7.69 -10.56 -17.25
C ASP A 977 -7.40 -11.34 -15.96
N ALA A 978 -8.46 -11.72 -15.22
CA ALA A 978 -8.29 -12.33 -13.89
C ALA A 978 -7.77 -13.77 -13.98
N GLY A 979 -8.08 -14.49 -15.06
CA GLY A 979 -7.51 -15.79 -15.32
C GLY A 979 -8.42 -16.92 -14.83
N ALA A 980 -7.88 -17.89 -14.10
CA ALA A 980 -8.59 -19.09 -13.70
C ALA A 980 -8.72 -19.18 -12.18
N GLY A 981 -9.92 -19.02 -11.64
CA GLY A 981 -10.16 -19.03 -10.21
C GLY A 981 -11.51 -18.45 -9.86
N ASP A 982 -11.87 -18.44 -8.58
CA ASP A 982 -13.03 -17.65 -8.14
C ASP A 982 -12.52 -16.25 -7.75
N ASP A 983 -12.51 -15.31 -8.69
CA ASP A 983 -11.76 -14.05 -8.59
C ASP A 983 -12.60 -12.88 -8.06
N VAL A 984 -11.92 -11.87 -7.50
CA VAL A 984 -12.53 -10.62 -7.04
C VAL A 984 -11.88 -9.45 -7.76
N VAL A 985 -12.62 -8.79 -8.65
CA VAL A 985 -12.09 -7.74 -9.52
C VAL A 985 -12.82 -6.41 -9.32
N ALA A 986 -12.06 -5.31 -9.28
CA ALA A 986 -12.58 -3.95 -9.30
C ALA A 986 -11.80 -3.06 -10.30
N GLY A 987 -12.47 -2.53 -11.33
CA GLY A 987 -11.87 -1.58 -12.29
C GLY A 987 -11.62 -0.19 -11.68
N GLU A 988 -12.59 0.29 -10.88
CA GLU A 988 -12.59 1.57 -10.17
C GLU A 988 -12.91 2.82 -11.03
N ASN A 989 -11.95 3.57 -11.58
CA ASN A 989 -12.26 4.73 -12.42
C ASN A 989 -11.54 4.66 -13.76
N GLY A 990 -12.27 4.79 -14.85
CA GLY A 990 -11.73 4.69 -16.20
C GLY A 990 -12.71 3.91 -17.06
N ASP A 991 -12.53 3.96 -18.38
CA ASP A 991 -13.27 3.08 -19.27
C ASP A 991 -12.53 1.73 -19.30
N ASP A 992 -12.90 0.81 -18.41
CA ASP A 992 -12.12 -0.42 -18.13
C ASP A 992 -12.53 -1.59 -19.04
N THR A 993 -11.58 -2.47 -19.36
CA THR A 993 -11.85 -3.77 -20.02
C THR A 993 -11.51 -4.90 -19.06
N ILE A 994 -12.50 -5.70 -18.67
CA ILE A 994 -12.36 -6.73 -17.63
C ILE A 994 -12.84 -8.08 -18.14
N VAL A 995 -12.00 -9.11 -17.98
CA VAL A 995 -12.34 -10.52 -18.21
C VAL A 995 -12.15 -11.29 -16.90
N GLY A 996 -13.20 -11.95 -16.40
CA GLY A 996 -13.12 -12.84 -15.24
C GLY A 996 -12.38 -14.13 -15.59
N GLY A 997 -12.93 -14.89 -16.54
CA GLY A 997 -12.34 -16.14 -17.01
C GLY A 997 -13.09 -17.35 -16.45
N PRO A 998 -12.44 -18.53 -16.32
CA PRO A 998 -13.09 -19.68 -15.72
C PRO A 998 -13.10 -19.66 -14.18
N GLY A 999 -14.29 -19.66 -13.59
CA GLY A 999 -14.59 -19.78 -12.16
C GLY A 999 -15.79 -18.91 -11.79
N ASN A 1000 -16.13 -18.77 -10.50
CA ASN A 1000 -17.27 -17.94 -10.08
C ASN A 1000 -16.76 -16.58 -9.60
N ASP A 1001 -16.80 -15.60 -10.49
CA ASP A 1001 -16.13 -14.32 -10.30
C ASP A 1001 -17.05 -13.25 -9.72
N SER A 1002 -16.46 -12.31 -8.97
CA SER A 1002 -17.13 -11.14 -8.42
C SER A 1002 -16.50 -9.87 -8.99
N ILE A 1003 -17.12 -9.32 -10.03
CA ILE A 1003 -16.57 -8.20 -10.80
C ILE A 1003 -17.35 -6.91 -10.55
N LYS A 1004 -16.61 -5.80 -10.41
CA LYS A 1004 -17.15 -4.44 -10.41
C LYS A 1004 -16.41 -3.60 -11.46
N GLY A 1005 -17.14 -3.05 -12.43
CA GLY A 1005 -16.60 -2.09 -13.41
C GLY A 1005 -16.15 -0.82 -12.69
N GLY A 1006 -17.11 0.03 -12.32
CA GLY A 1006 -16.83 1.18 -11.47
C GLY A 1006 -17.39 2.47 -12.04
N LYS A 1007 -16.53 3.41 -12.41
CA LYS A 1007 -16.93 4.63 -13.13
C LYS A 1007 -16.26 4.66 -14.48
N GLY A 1008 -17.05 4.74 -15.54
CA GLY A 1008 -16.55 4.87 -16.90
C GLY A 1008 -17.47 4.12 -17.83
N HIS A 1009 -17.05 3.87 -19.06
CA HIS A 1009 -17.76 2.99 -19.98
C HIS A 1009 -17.04 1.65 -20.02
N ASP A 1010 -17.47 0.72 -19.16
CA ASP A 1010 -16.74 -0.51 -18.92
C ASP A 1010 -17.17 -1.62 -19.91
N ASP A 1011 -16.24 -2.47 -20.35
CA ASP A 1011 -16.46 -3.67 -21.15
C ASP A 1011 -16.09 -4.91 -20.30
N ILE A 1012 -17.09 -5.66 -19.84
CA ILE A 1012 -16.95 -6.69 -18.81
C ILE A 1012 -17.47 -8.04 -19.33
N SER A 1013 -16.66 -9.09 -19.21
CA SER A 1013 -17.04 -10.48 -19.45
C SER A 1013 -16.77 -11.32 -18.19
N GLY A 1014 -17.79 -12.05 -17.72
CA GLY A 1014 -17.70 -12.99 -16.60
C GLY A 1014 -16.86 -14.19 -16.98
N GLY A 1015 -17.35 -15.01 -17.92
CA GLY A 1015 -16.61 -16.14 -18.47
C GLY A 1015 -17.32 -17.46 -18.23
N ASP A 1016 -16.59 -18.49 -17.78
CA ASP A 1016 -17.19 -19.80 -17.50
C ASP A 1016 -17.41 -19.92 -15.97
N GLY A 1017 -18.64 -19.86 -15.47
CA GLY A 1017 -18.99 -20.08 -14.06
C GLY A 1017 -20.17 -19.23 -13.62
N ASP A 1018 -20.62 -19.37 -12.36
CA ASP A 1018 -21.78 -18.60 -11.87
C ASP A 1018 -21.30 -17.21 -11.36
N ASP A 1019 -21.28 -16.21 -12.24
CA ASP A 1019 -20.63 -14.92 -11.98
C ASP A 1019 -21.53 -13.86 -11.33
N THR A 1020 -20.93 -12.88 -10.66
CA THR A 1020 -21.61 -11.71 -10.11
C THR A 1020 -20.96 -10.43 -10.61
N ILE A 1021 -21.65 -9.69 -11.49
CA ILE A 1021 -21.10 -8.51 -12.16
C ILE A 1021 -21.91 -7.25 -11.84
N TYR A 1022 -21.21 -6.16 -11.49
CA TYR A 1022 -21.77 -4.83 -11.29
C TYR A 1022 -21.09 -3.81 -12.22
N GLY A 1023 -21.78 -3.29 -13.24
CA GLY A 1023 -21.25 -2.21 -14.11
C GLY A 1023 -21.05 -0.89 -13.35
N ASN A 1024 -22.02 -0.57 -12.48
CA ASN A 1024 -22.07 0.62 -11.62
C ASN A 1024 -22.45 1.92 -12.34
N SER A 1025 -21.50 2.77 -12.75
CA SER A 1025 -21.81 4.08 -13.32
C SER A 1025 -21.15 4.25 -14.66
N GLY A 1026 -21.94 4.17 -15.72
CA GLY A 1026 -21.32 4.11 -17.03
C GLY A 1026 -22.33 3.98 -18.14
N ASN A 1027 -21.88 3.57 -19.31
CA ASN A 1027 -22.76 2.99 -20.33
C ASN A 1027 -22.06 1.68 -20.62
N ASP A 1028 -22.32 0.70 -19.78
CA ASP A 1028 -21.44 -0.45 -19.63
C ASP A 1028 -21.88 -1.55 -20.62
N THR A 1029 -20.92 -2.32 -21.11
CA THR A 1029 -21.17 -3.55 -21.86
C THR A 1029 -20.82 -4.72 -20.94
N ILE A 1030 -21.81 -5.56 -20.63
CA ILE A 1030 -21.67 -6.66 -19.67
C ILE A 1030 -22.07 -7.97 -20.37
N SER A 1031 -21.25 -9.01 -20.22
CA SER A 1031 -21.52 -10.39 -20.65
C SER A 1031 -21.36 -11.34 -19.47
N GLY A 1032 -22.37 -12.12 -19.13
CA GLY A 1032 -22.26 -13.21 -18.14
C GLY A 1032 -21.55 -14.44 -18.71
N ASP A 1033 -21.75 -14.71 -20.00
CA ASP A 1033 -21.18 -15.84 -20.74
C ASP A 1033 -21.79 -17.20 -20.36
N ALA A 1034 -21.13 -18.09 -19.63
CA ALA A 1034 -21.65 -19.43 -19.39
C ALA A 1034 -21.78 -19.74 -17.89
N GLY A 1035 -23.00 -19.82 -17.38
CA GLY A 1035 -23.27 -20.03 -15.97
C GLY A 1035 -24.62 -19.51 -15.56
N ASN A 1036 -24.94 -19.52 -14.26
CA ASN A 1036 -26.14 -18.85 -13.76
C ASN A 1036 -25.73 -17.52 -13.14
N ASP A 1037 -25.75 -16.46 -13.94
CA ASP A 1037 -25.07 -15.23 -13.61
C ASP A 1037 -25.99 -14.23 -12.90
N THR A 1038 -25.39 -13.33 -12.13
CA THR A 1038 -26.07 -12.20 -11.50
C THR A 1038 -25.49 -10.90 -12.05
N LEU A 1039 -26.24 -10.22 -12.91
CA LEU A 1039 -25.78 -9.05 -13.66
C LEU A 1039 -26.53 -7.79 -13.25
N LEU A 1040 -25.80 -6.71 -12.92
CA LEU A 1040 -26.36 -5.41 -12.56
C LEU A 1040 -25.69 -4.30 -13.39
N GLY A 1041 -26.42 -3.71 -14.35
CA GLY A 1041 -25.91 -2.62 -15.20
C GLY A 1041 -25.57 -1.37 -14.37
N GLY A 1042 -26.59 -0.79 -13.73
CA GLY A 1042 -26.43 0.28 -12.76
C GLY A 1042 -27.03 1.61 -13.23
N ARG A 1043 -26.18 2.56 -13.61
CA ARG A 1043 -26.60 3.90 -14.05
C ARG A 1043 -26.20 4.14 -15.48
N ASN A 1044 -27.02 4.95 -16.14
CA ASN A 1044 -27.06 5.27 -17.56
C ASN A 1044 -27.37 4.02 -18.42
N SER A 1045 -27.16 4.13 -19.73
CA SER A 1045 -27.69 3.16 -20.69
C SER A 1045 -26.71 2.03 -20.88
N ASP A 1046 -27.05 0.86 -20.37
CA ASP A 1046 -26.18 -0.31 -20.38
C ASP A 1046 -26.58 -1.30 -21.48
N THR A 1047 -25.63 -2.12 -21.93
CA THR A 1047 -25.84 -3.26 -22.82
C THR A 1047 -25.45 -4.54 -22.10
N ILE A 1048 -26.41 -5.41 -21.83
CA ILE A 1048 -26.21 -6.61 -21.01
C ILE A 1048 -26.57 -7.86 -21.81
N TYR A 1049 -25.65 -8.82 -21.83
CA TYR A 1049 -25.83 -10.17 -22.36
C TYR A 1049 -25.75 -11.16 -21.20
N GLY A 1050 -26.81 -11.94 -20.96
CA GLY A 1050 -26.81 -13.01 -19.94
C GLY A 1050 -25.91 -14.14 -20.37
N GLY A 1051 -26.36 -14.95 -21.32
CA GLY A 1051 -25.54 -15.98 -21.95
C GLY A 1051 -26.19 -17.35 -21.90
N ASP A 1052 -25.43 -18.41 -21.62
CA ASP A 1052 -25.95 -19.76 -21.42
C ASP A 1052 -26.14 -20.03 -19.91
N GLY A 1053 -27.38 -20.27 -19.46
CA GLY A 1053 -27.71 -20.66 -18.09
C GLY A 1053 -28.83 -19.79 -17.52
N ALA A 1054 -29.24 -20.00 -16.26
CA ALA A 1054 -30.42 -19.34 -15.71
C ALA A 1054 -30.03 -18.05 -14.96
N ASP A 1055 -30.13 -16.92 -15.65
CA ASP A 1055 -29.53 -15.66 -15.25
C ASP A 1055 -30.48 -14.76 -14.45
N THR A 1056 -29.90 -13.90 -13.60
CA THR A 1056 -30.61 -12.84 -12.89
C THR A 1056 -30.05 -11.49 -13.29
N ILE A 1057 -30.81 -10.73 -14.09
CA ILE A 1057 -30.36 -9.48 -14.72
C ILE A 1057 -31.17 -8.30 -14.22
N THR A 1058 -30.49 -7.20 -13.87
CA THR A 1058 -31.11 -5.89 -13.64
C THR A 1058 -30.41 -4.81 -14.46
N GLY A 1059 -31.16 -4.11 -15.32
CA GLY A 1059 -30.65 -2.97 -16.11
C GLY A 1059 -30.25 -1.81 -15.21
N GLY A 1060 -31.24 -1.15 -14.60
CA GLY A 1060 -31.01 -0.19 -13.52
C GLY A 1060 -31.62 1.18 -13.76
N SER A 1061 -30.88 2.10 -14.35
CA SER A 1061 -31.41 3.43 -14.64
C SER A 1061 -30.80 4.00 -15.90
N GLY A 1062 -31.60 4.19 -16.93
CA GLY A 1062 -31.11 4.51 -18.26
C GLY A 1062 -31.90 3.67 -19.25
N ASP A 1063 -31.79 4.00 -20.53
CA ASP A 1063 -32.47 3.22 -21.56
C ASP A 1063 -31.56 2.01 -21.87
N ASP A 1064 -31.87 0.84 -21.29
CA ASP A 1064 -30.99 -0.33 -21.30
C ASP A 1064 -31.30 -1.29 -22.46
N ILE A 1065 -30.28 -2.01 -22.95
CA ILE A 1065 -30.42 -3.10 -23.92
C ILE A 1065 -30.04 -4.41 -23.23
N ILE A 1066 -30.97 -5.35 -23.12
CA ILE A 1066 -30.77 -6.63 -22.41
C ILE A 1066 -31.11 -7.79 -23.35
N ASP A 1067 -30.19 -8.74 -23.49
CA ASP A 1067 -30.40 -10.05 -24.13
C ASP A 1067 -30.05 -11.13 -23.09
N ALA A 1068 -31.05 -11.79 -22.51
CA ALA A 1068 -30.82 -12.73 -21.41
C ALA A 1068 -30.18 -14.05 -21.89
N GLY A 1069 -30.36 -14.43 -23.16
CA GLY A 1069 -29.70 -15.59 -23.73
C GLY A 1069 -30.52 -16.86 -23.59
N ALA A 1070 -29.92 -17.96 -23.15
CA ALA A 1070 -30.55 -19.28 -23.11
C ALA A 1070 -30.63 -19.80 -21.67
N GLY A 1071 -31.84 -19.92 -21.13
CA GLY A 1071 -32.05 -20.34 -19.75
C GLY A 1071 -33.45 -20.01 -19.28
N ASP A 1072 -33.77 -20.33 -18.03
CA ASP A 1072 -35.01 -19.84 -17.42
C ASP A 1072 -34.66 -18.55 -16.66
N ASP A 1073 -34.73 -17.39 -17.31
CA ASP A 1073 -34.09 -16.15 -16.84
C ASP A 1073 -35.02 -15.24 -16.01
N VAL A 1074 -34.42 -14.38 -15.18
CA VAL A 1074 -35.12 -13.36 -14.39
C VAL A 1074 -34.57 -11.98 -14.70
N VAL A 1075 -35.36 -11.16 -15.40
CA VAL A 1075 -34.92 -9.83 -15.87
C VAL A 1075 -35.77 -8.70 -15.27
N GLU A 1076 -35.12 -7.61 -14.82
CA GLU A 1076 -35.77 -6.37 -14.42
C GLU A 1076 -35.08 -5.13 -15.03
N GLY A 1077 -35.70 -4.45 -16.00
CA GLY A 1077 -35.16 -3.24 -16.66
C GLY A 1077 -35.04 -2.02 -15.74
N LYS A 1078 -36.02 -1.84 -14.85
CA LYS A 1078 -36.13 -0.78 -13.81
C LYS A 1078 -36.60 0.58 -14.32
N ASN A 1079 -35.73 1.54 -14.63
CA ASN A 1079 -36.17 2.87 -15.10
C ASN A 1079 -35.46 3.24 -16.40
N GLY A 1080 -36.22 3.75 -17.36
CA GLY A 1080 -35.73 4.09 -18.70
C GLY A 1080 -36.59 3.38 -19.72
N ASP A 1081 -36.43 3.74 -20.99
CA ASP A 1081 -37.13 3.08 -22.09
C ASP A 1081 -36.29 1.86 -22.51
N ASP A 1082 -36.56 0.70 -21.91
CA ASP A 1082 -35.70 -0.49 -22.01
C ASP A 1082 -36.02 -1.37 -23.22
N THR A 1083 -35.02 -2.04 -23.81
CA THR A 1083 -35.19 -3.10 -24.81
C THR A 1083 -34.72 -4.43 -24.24
N ILE A 1084 -35.61 -5.40 -24.10
CA ILE A 1084 -35.35 -6.67 -23.42
C ILE A 1084 -35.73 -7.86 -24.31
N VAL A 1085 -34.81 -8.82 -24.46
CA VAL A 1085 -35.03 -10.12 -25.10
C VAL A 1085 -34.74 -11.21 -24.07
N GLY A 1086 -35.70 -12.12 -23.83
CA GLY A 1086 -35.52 -13.30 -22.97
C GLY A 1086 -34.66 -14.36 -23.67
N GLY A 1087 -35.15 -14.87 -24.80
CA GLY A 1087 -34.45 -15.88 -25.59
C GLY A 1087 -35.06 -17.26 -25.39
N PRO A 1088 -34.30 -18.38 -25.51
CA PRO A 1088 -34.85 -19.71 -25.28
C PRO A 1088 -34.91 -20.10 -23.79
N GLY A 1089 -36.11 -20.43 -23.31
CA GLY A 1089 -36.40 -20.95 -21.97
C GLY A 1089 -37.64 -20.28 -21.38
N ASN A 1090 -37.96 -20.52 -20.10
CA ASN A 1090 -39.17 -19.96 -19.50
C ASN A 1090 -38.83 -18.74 -18.64
N ASP A 1091 -39.00 -17.55 -19.22
CA ASP A 1091 -38.43 -16.34 -18.66
C ASP A 1091 -39.41 -15.56 -17.78
N SER A 1092 -38.88 -14.79 -16.84
CA SER A 1092 -39.62 -13.89 -15.97
C SER A 1092 -39.11 -12.45 -16.12
N ILE A 1093 -39.73 -11.69 -17.01
CA ILE A 1093 -39.28 -10.35 -17.40
C ILE A 1093 -40.19 -9.26 -16.84
N LYS A 1094 -39.57 -8.18 -16.33
CA LYS A 1094 -40.22 -6.92 -15.94
C LYS A 1094 -39.52 -5.74 -16.61
N GLY A 1095 -40.21 -4.96 -17.43
CA GLY A 1095 -39.69 -3.71 -18.00
C GLY A 1095 -39.42 -2.69 -16.90
N GLY A 1096 -40.47 -2.06 -16.37
CA GLY A 1096 -40.35 -1.23 -15.16
C GLY A 1096 -41.03 0.11 -15.31
N LYS A 1097 -40.26 1.20 -15.39
CA LYS A 1097 -40.77 2.54 -15.67
C LYS A 1097 -40.15 3.03 -16.97
N GLY A 1098 -40.97 3.37 -17.95
CA GLY A 1098 -40.51 3.90 -19.22
C GLY A 1098 -41.36 3.31 -20.34
N HIS A 1099 -40.96 3.47 -21.59
CA HIS A 1099 -41.60 2.86 -22.74
C HIS A 1099 -40.78 1.64 -23.16
N ASP A 1100 -41.13 0.47 -22.63
CA ASP A 1100 -40.29 -0.72 -22.75
C ASP A 1100 -40.66 -1.55 -24.00
N ASP A 1101 -39.68 -2.17 -24.66
CA ASP A 1101 -39.85 -3.14 -25.77
C ASP A 1101 -39.33 -4.51 -25.31
N ILE A 1102 -40.24 -5.46 -25.09
CA ILE A 1102 -39.98 -6.75 -24.45
C ILE A 1102 -40.34 -7.90 -25.39
N SER A 1103 -39.41 -8.82 -25.62
CA SER A 1103 -39.63 -10.13 -26.28
C SER A 1103 -39.35 -11.25 -25.28
N GLY A 1104 -40.28 -12.18 -25.11
CA GLY A 1104 -40.09 -13.42 -24.35
C GLY A 1104 -39.13 -14.36 -25.07
N GLY A 1105 -39.57 -14.96 -26.17
CA GLY A 1105 -38.72 -15.76 -27.04
C GLY A 1105 -39.30 -17.16 -27.24
N ASP A 1106 -38.49 -18.20 -27.11
CA ASP A 1106 -38.95 -19.59 -27.21
C ASP A 1106 -39.16 -20.15 -25.78
N GLY A 1107 -40.40 -20.37 -25.34
CA GLY A 1107 -40.72 -20.99 -24.05
C GLY A 1107 -42.00 -20.45 -23.43
N ASP A 1108 -42.37 -20.91 -22.23
CA ASP A 1108 -43.60 -20.47 -21.57
C ASP A 1108 -43.31 -19.26 -20.65
N ASP A 1109 -43.44 -18.04 -21.16
CA ASP A 1109 -42.88 -16.85 -20.50
C ASP A 1109 -43.84 -16.08 -19.59
N MET A 1110 -43.29 -15.31 -18.65
CA MET A 1110 -43.99 -14.41 -17.75
C MET A 1110 -43.50 -12.96 -17.90
N LEU A 1111 -44.23 -12.14 -18.67
CA LEU A 1111 -43.78 -10.82 -19.12
C LEU A 1111 -44.61 -9.67 -18.53
N LYS A 1112 -43.96 -8.63 -17.99
CA LYS A 1112 -44.63 -7.46 -17.38
C LYS A 1112 -44.03 -6.13 -17.85
N GLY A 1113 -44.80 -5.31 -18.58
CA GLY A 1113 -44.39 -3.94 -18.96
C GLY A 1113 -44.25 -3.02 -17.74
N ASN A 1114 -45.28 -3.00 -16.88
CA ASN A 1114 -45.39 -2.19 -15.66
C ASN A 1114 -45.89 -0.76 -15.90
N ARG A 1115 -45.05 0.28 -15.82
CA ARG A 1115 -45.50 1.67 -15.98
C ARG A 1115 -44.90 2.23 -17.26
N GLY A 1116 -45.74 2.59 -18.21
CA GLY A 1116 -45.19 2.96 -19.50
C GLY A 1116 -46.20 3.11 -20.61
N SER A 1117 -45.78 2.78 -21.81
CA SER A 1117 -46.66 2.47 -22.94
C SER A 1117 -45.83 1.48 -23.73
N ASP A 1118 -46.01 0.24 -23.36
CA ASP A 1118 -45.00 -0.80 -23.55
C ASP A 1118 -45.35 -1.66 -24.75
N VAL A 1119 -44.35 -2.27 -25.38
CA VAL A 1119 -44.50 -3.32 -26.38
C VAL A 1119 -44.04 -4.62 -25.74
N VAL A 1120 -44.92 -5.62 -25.69
CA VAL A 1120 -44.62 -6.92 -25.07
C VAL A 1120 -45.02 -8.04 -26.02
N SER A 1121 -44.06 -8.83 -26.47
CA SER A 1121 -44.24 -10.01 -27.33
C SER A 1121 -43.89 -11.29 -26.57
N GLY A 1122 -44.77 -12.29 -26.58
CA GLY A 1122 -44.50 -13.64 -26.04
C GLY A 1122 -43.72 -14.54 -27.00
N ASP A 1123 -43.80 -14.27 -28.30
CA ASP A 1123 -43.19 -15.07 -29.37
C ASP A 1123 -43.66 -16.54 -29.44
N ALA A 1124 -42.99 -17.54 -28.89
CA ALA A 1124 -43.33 -18.94 -29.08
C ALA A 1124 -43.43 -19.73 -27.77
N GLY A 1125 -44.65 -20.10 -27.38
CA GLY A 1125 -44.93 -20.92 -26.19
C GLY A 1125 -46.25 -20.51 -25.57
N ASP A 1126 -46.59 -21.04 -24.39
CA ASP A 1126 -47.83 -20.69 -23.70
C ASP A 1126 -47.60 -19.53 -22.69
N ASP A 1127 -47.64 -18.29 -23.18
CA ASP A 1127 -47.14 -17.12 -22.44
C ASP A 1127 -48.17 -16.41 -21.54
N SER A 1128 -47.67 -15.64 -20.57
CA SER A 1128 -48.46 -14.74 -19.72
C SER A 1128 -47.93 -13.30 -19.76
N LEU A 1129 -48.70 -12.39 -20.35
CA LEU A 1129 -48.35 -10.99 -20.61
C LEU A 1129 -49.21 -10.04 -19.75
N TRP A 1130 -48.58 -9.08 -19.07
CA TRP A 1130 -49.27 -7.97 -18.37
C TRP A 1130 -48.69 -6.60 -18.76
N GLY A 1131 -49.51 -5.72 -19.35
CA GLY A 1131 -49.13 -4.32 -19.59
C GLY A 1131 -49.05 -3.50 -18.30
N ASN A 1132 -50.07 -3.67 -17.44
CA ASN A 1132 -50.30 -2.98 -16.17
C ASN A 1132 -50.74 -1.52 -16.31
N GLY A 1133 -49.87 -0.56 -16.65
CA GLY A 1133 -50.24 0.85 -16.62
C GLY A 1133 -49.60 1.63 -17.75
N GLY A 1134 -50.40 2.15 -18.67
CA GLY A 1134 -49.89 2.65 -19.94
C GLY A 1134 -50.86 2.41 -21.08
N ASP A 1135 -50.56 2.94 -22.26
CA ASP A 1135 -51.23 2.52 -23.48
C ASP A 1135 -50.37 1.43 -24.15
N ASP A 1136 -50.66 0.15 -23.89
CA ASP A 1136 -49.72 -0.94 -24.19
C ASP A 1136 -50.05 -1.71 -25.49
N VAL A 1137 -49.05 -2.37 -26.08
CA VAL A 1137 -49.16 -3.31 -27.20
C VAL A 1137 -48.71 -4.69 -26.75
N LEU A 1138 -49.63 -5.65 -26.69
CA LEU A 1138 -49.36 -7.02 -26.29
C LEU A 1138 -49.55 -7.97 -27.50
N ASP A 1139 -48.52 -8.71 -27.89
CA ASP A 1139 -48.56 -9.77 -28.90
C ASP A 1139 -48.25 -11.13 -28.26
N GLY A 1140 -49.21 -12.06 -28.29
CA GLY A 1140 -49.01 -13.38 -27.69
C GLY A 1140 -48.21 -14.34 -28.58
N GLY A 1141 -48.07 -14.06 -29.87
CA GLY A 1141 -47.32 -14.93 -30.76
C GLY A 1141 -47.97 -16.32 -31.02
N LEU A 1142 -47.16 -17.37 -30.99
CA LEU A 1142 -47.51 -18.76 -31.27
C LEU A 1142 -47.73 -19.54 -29.97
N GLY A 1143 -48.97 -19.83 -29.64
CA GLY A 1143 -49.26 -20.70 -28.51
C GLY A 1143 -50.65 -20.50 -27.93
N SER A 1144 -50.82 -20.86 -26.66
CA SER A 1144 -52.04 -20.63 -25.89
C SER A 1144 -51.81 -19.60 -24.78
N ASP A 1145 -51.82 -18.34 -25.17
CA ASP A 1145 -51.34 -17.25 -24.33
C ASP A 1145 -52.44 -16.62 -23.45
N VAL A 1146 -52.01 -15.89 -22.43
CA VAL A 1146 -52.84 -15.06 -21.55
C VAL A 1146 -52.31 -13.64 -21.55
N ALA A 1147 -53.13 -12.66 -21.92
CA ALA A 1147 -52.76 -11.25 -21.92
C ALA A 1147 -53.74 -10.39 -21.10
N ASP A 1148 -53.21 -9.47 -20.30
CA ASP A 1148 -53.95 -8.46 -19.54
C ASP A 1148 -53.29 -7.07 -19.72
N GLY A 1149 -53.95 -6.17 -20.45
CA GLY A 1149 -53.45 -4.82 -20.69
C GLY A 1149 -53.39 -3.94 -19.42
N GLY A 1150 -54.26 -4.20 -18.43
CA GLY A 1150 -54.34 -3.34 -17.26
C GLY A 1150 -55.00 -1.99 -17.54
N GLY A 1151 -54.30 -0.89 -17.24
CA GLY A 1151 -54.85 0.46 -17.21
C GLY A 1151 -54.33 1.37 -18.31
N GLY A 1152 -55.16 1.64 -19.31
CA GLY A 1152 -54.96 2.63 -20.36
C GLY A 1152 -55.76 2.27 -21.60
N ILE A 1153 -55.24 2.55 -22.80
CA ILE A 1153 -55.80 2.10 -24.08
C ILE A 1153 -54.86 1.06 -24.70
N ASP A 1154 -55.17 -0.20 -24.49
CA ASP A 1154 -54.29 -1.30 -24.88
C ASP A 1154 -54.69 -1.95 -26.21
N GLN A 1155 -53.69 -2.42 -26.95
CA GLN A 1155 -53.84 -3.23 -28.14
C GLN A 1155 -53.32 -4.65 -27.89
N CYS A 1156 -54.20 -5.63 -27.86
CA CYS A 1156 -53.81 -7.05 -27.79
C CYS A 1156 -53.98 -7.74 -29.15
N THR A 1157 -52.95 -8.43 -29.62
CA THR A 1157 -52.93 -9.15 -30.90
C THR A 1157 -52.59 -10.61 -30.63
N ALA A 1158 -53.55 -11.54 -30.70
CA ALA A 1158 -53.28 -12.98 -30.48
C ALA A 1158 -54.44 -13.91 -30.90
N GLU A 1159 -54.22 -15.24 -30.94
CA GLU A 1159 -55.27 -16.28 -30.93
C GLU A 1159 -55.77 -16.55 -29.47
N VAL A 1160 -56.03 -15.52 -28.66
CA VAL A 1160 -56.18 -15.62 -27.19
C VAL A 1160 -57.62 -15.75 -26.68
N THR A 1161 -57.77 -16.39 -25.51
CA THR A 1161 -58.97 -16.31 -24.65
C THR A 1161 -58.94 -15.02 -23.82
N ILE A 1162 -59.50 -13.93 -24.36
CA ILE A 1162 -59.46 -12.60 -23.73
C ILE A 1162 -60.45 -12.47 -22.56
N ARG A 1163 -59.99 -12.01 -21.37
CA ARG A 1163 -60.84 -11.38 -20.34
C ARG A 1163 -60.64 -9.85 -20.39
N CYS A 1164 -61.51 -9.14 -21.10
CA CYS A 1164 -61.64 -7.69 -20.94
C CYS A 1164 -62.64 -7.40 -19.81
N GLU A 1165 -62.26 -6.63 -18.79
CA GLU A 1165 -63.23 -5.94 -17.91
C GLU A 1165 -63.32 -4.45 -18.23
#